data_AF-A0A6C0AVK5-F1
#
_entry.id   AF-A0A6C0AVK5-F1
#
_cell.length_a   1.000
_cell.length_b   1.000
_cell.length_c   1.000
_cell.angle_alpha   90.00
_cell.angle_beta   90.00
_cell.angle_gamma   90.00
#
_symmetry.space_group_name_H-M   'P 1'
#
loop_
_entity.id
_entity.type
_entity.pdbx_description
1 polymer ?
#
loop_
_entity_poly.entity_id
_entity_poly.type
_entity_poly.pdbx_seq_one_letter_code
_entity_poly.pdbx_strand_id
1 'polypeptide(L)'
;MKRLSIKKSNAYADFIKSHIISKANKDTIIPTHTSIKGGSYYISEKDIDTFYKLYYEHVFKNGSKEYLVERQLINNGPILLDLDLKYTPSVNERQHKEDDIVIIIDLLFDSLKELVVLDENTTIPVYVFEKPNVNIQKDHADTKDGIHIVIGIKLSHQLQLILREKVISQIDDYVNLPITNTWEDVFDISISRGSTPWQLYGSMKPNHDAYILTYNYKIDYDSSDGTISVSEQQVDGFINGPDKLKLISARYEDHISLELTKYSKEKIEQQIQEKKKISLAGIKRYVYNSSVNLNIRSEQQLNTEIEKFFHEDNLRSNDYHLKEIHQYTMILPDSYSHRYDEWIKVGWALKNTDDRLFLTWIKFSTKSNKFKYSDISQRYDEWQRFDHGGHCLSSRSIIYWAKHYWDNKEKEENVENEFNKIAKTCVNYYVEKTITENQTDFDFAKVLTQMFSNQFVCVAFKNDMWYKYEQHRWIPMECGIKLKYLISTDMHDVYQDKIITCTGQFNAYDQEDDFWNDTEKRVTIMSKICTTLKDNGKKDKIMKEARVLFYDNKFIEKIDANPNLLGFDNGIVDFKEKRFRPGYPHDYISKSTKINYIPLEEIRNDPEKSKQITEIETFMSQLFPDKTLCKYIWELLASCLIGINYNQTFNIFMGIGSNGKSLLLKLMKNILGEYYELLPLSYITQKRTSVGQASSEIAKLQGVRLTGTNESSENDKFNEGVIKELTGGDPIQARALWKDSITFVPQCKVILATNNLPEITATDEGTWRRIRQIPFESRFVDKPVHDDPLHPYQFKKDMTLETKINNWNETFMAMLVDIVFKTNGIVNDCDKVMACSNEYRSGQDVIVKFMTEKIRKAEGKKVQKGALTEEYGQWFRTNFGKRPPKMSKLFEAMNQKFGKFEVHKCWRNVEIIYDEGSSDSDSDSD
;
A
#
# COMPACT_ATOMS: atom_id res chain seq x y z
N MET A 1 -58.09 -12.82 -31.07
CA MET A 1 -57.22 -14.03 -31.09
C MET A 1 -55.78 -13.63 -30.81
N LYS A 2 -55.31 -13.75 -29.55
CA LYS A 2 -53.88 -13.59 -29.24
C LYS A 2 -53.16 -14.86 -29.68
N ARG A 3 -52.27 -14.74 -30.67
CA ARG A 3 -51.36 -15.82 -31.08
C ARG A 3 -50.45 -16.19 -29.92
N LEU A 4 -50.63 -17.41 -29.39
CA LEU A 4 -49.68 -18.08 -28.51
C LEU A 4 -48.37 -18.28 -29.28
N SER A 5 -47.34 -17.49 -28.97
CA SER A 5 -45.98 -17.84 -29.33
C SER A 5 -45.52 -18.95 -28.38
N ILE A 6 -45.37 -20.15 -28.90
CA ILE A 6 -44.75 -21.27 -28.21
C ILE A 6 -43.30 -20.86 -27.90
N LYS A 7 -43.01 -20.45 -26.66
CA LYS A 7 -41.63 -20.29 -26.18
C LYS A 7 -41.00 -21.68 -26.21
N LYS A 8 -40.03 -21.91 -27.11
CA LYS A 8 -39.10 -23.03 -26.96
C LYS A 8 -38.42 -22.88 -25.60
N SER A 9 -38.71 -23.77 -24.66
CA SER A 9 -37.96 -23.89 -23.41
C SER A 9 -36.49 -24.15 -23.79
N ASN A 10 -35.59 -23.31 -23.27
CA ASN A 10 -34.17 -23.53 -23.41
C ASN A 10 -33.75 -24.45 -22.26
N ALA A 11 -33.77 -25.76 -22.51
CA ALA A 11 -33.54 -26.80 -21.51
C ALA A 11 -32.25 -26.57 -20.68
N TYR A 12 -31.20 -26.00 -21.29
CA TYR A 12 -29.98 -25.60 -20.60
C TYR A 12 -30.22 -24.45 -19.62
N ALA A 13 -30.94 -23.39 -20.04
CA ALA A 13 -31.24 -22.25 -19.17
C ALA A 13 -32.15 -22.66 -17.99
N ASP A 14 -33.11 -23.55 -18.24
CA ASP A 14 -33.98 -24.10 -17.19
C ASP A 14 -33.16 -24.95 -16.20
N PHE A 15 -32.23 -25.77 -16.68
CA PHE A 15 -31.30 -26.55 -15.86
C PHE A 15 -30.38 -25.65 -15.01
N ILE A 16 -29.71 -24.66 -15.60
CA ILE A 16 -28.83 -23.75 -14.84
C ILE A 16 -29.61 -22.98 -13.79
N LYS A 17 -30.84 -22.57 -14.11
CA LYS A 17 -31.72 -21.86 -13.18
C LYS A 17 -32.17 -22.74 -12.00
N SER A 18 -32.37 -24.04 -12.21
CA SER A 18 -32.72 -24.96 -11.11
C SER A 18 -31.55 -25.27 -10.18
N HIS A 19 -30.30 -25.06 -10.64
CA HIS A 19 -29.08 -25.31 -9.87
C HIS A 19 -28.45 -24.02 -9.29
N ILE A 20 -29.16 -22.89 -9.36
CA ILE A 20 -28.69 -21.64 -8.79
C ILE A 20 -28.66 -21.71 -7.26
N ILE A 21 -27.52 -21.36 -6.68
CA ILE A 21 -27.38 -21.23 -5.24
C ILE A 21 -28.05 -19.91 -4.85
N SER A 22 -29.18 -20.01 -4.16
CA SER A 22 -29.91 -18.85 -3.65
C SER A 22 -29.01 -18.04 -2.71
N LYS A 23 -29.28 -16.73 -2.58
CA LYS A 23 -28.51 -15.85 -1.68
C LYS A 23 -28.48 -16.37 -0.22
N ALA A 24 -29.49 -17.14 0.20
CA ALA A 24 -29.56 -17.76 1.52
C ALA A 24 -28.65 -19.00 1.69
N ASN A 25 -28.26 -19.65 0.59
CA ASN A 25 -27.47 -20.89 0.58
C ASN A 25 -26.02 -20.69 0.13
N LYS A 26 -25.60 -19.45 -0.21
CA LYS A 26 -24.24 -19.14 -0.68
C LYS A 26 -23.15 -19.43 0.36
N ASP A 27 -23.52 -19.49 1.63
CA ASP A 27 -22.59 -19.71 2.73
C ASP A 27 -22.45 -21.18 3.13
N THR A 28 -23.40 -22.05 2.74
CA THR A 28 -23.42 -23.49 3.11
C THR A 28 -23.10 -24.41 1.93
N ILE A 29 -23.39 -23.99 0.70
CA ILE A 29 -23.16 -24.80 -0.51
C ILE A 29 -21.99 -24.19 -1.28
N ILE A 30 -20.90 -24.96 -1.35
CA ILE A 30 -19.73 -24.62 -2.17
C ILE A 30 -20.12 -24.68 -3.65
N PRO A 31 -20.02 -23.59 -4.42
CA PRO A 31 -20.33 -23.63 -5.84
C PRO A 31 -19.35 -24.53 -6.60
N THR A 32 -19.92 -25.36 -7.47
CA THR A 32 -19.15 -26.12 -8.48
C THR A 32 -18.82 -25.26 -9.69
N HIS A 33 -19.72 -24.35 -10.05
CA HIS A 33 -19.58 -23.45 -11.19
C HIS A 33 -20.02 -22.05 -10.78
N THR A 34 -19.40 -21.03 -11.37
CA THR A 34 -19.87 -19.64 -11.26
C THR A 34 -19.91 -19.00 -12.64
N SER A 35 -20.77 -18.00 -12.81
CA SER A 35 -20.79 -17.19 -14.03
C SER A 35 -20.00 -15.91 -13.79
N ILE A 36 -19.16 -15.53 -14.76
CA ILE A 36 -18.42 -14.25 -14.75
C ILE A 36 -19.42 -13.07 -14.75
N LYS A 37 -20.61 -13.25 -15.33
CA LYS A 37 -21.69 -12.22 -15.32
C LYS A 37 -22.50 -12.20 -14.02
N GLY A 38 -22.15 -13.02 -13.04
CA GLY A 38 -22.84 -13.14 -11.76
C GLY A 38 -23.79 -14.33 -11.73
N GLY A 39 -23.57 -15.23 -10.78
CA GLY A 39 -24.32 -16.46 -10.61
C GLY A 39 -23.42 -17.52 -9.98
N SER A 40 -23.96 -18.30 -9.06
CA SER A 40 -23.22 -19.40 -8.40
C SER A 40 -24.09 -20.64 -8.48
N TYR A 41 -23.53 -21.75 -8.93
CA TYR A 41 -24.27 -22.95 -9.25
C TYR A 41 -23.64 -24.16 -8.57
N TYR A 42 -24.51 -25.01 -8.01
CA TYR A 42 -24.12 -26.29 -7.46
C TYR A 42 -24.71 -27.38 -8.32
N ILE A 43 -23.86 -28.04 -9.11
CA ILE A 43 -24.21 -29.17 -9.96
C ILE A 43 -23.71 -30.41 -9.24
N SER A 44 -24.62 -31.24 -8.77
CA SER A 44 -24.26 -32.45 -8.03
C SER A 44 -23.62 -33.50 -8.95
N GLU A 45 -22.94 -34.48 -8.38
CA GLU A 45 -22.42 -35.64 -9.14
C GLU A 45 -23.52 -36.36 -9.94
N LYS A 46 -24.76 -36.35 -9.46
CA LYS A 46 -25.90 -36.99 -10.16
C LYS A 46 -26.35 -36.19 -11.39
N ASP A 47 -26.12 -34.88 -11.39
CA ASP A 47 -26.59 -33.97 -12.43
C ASP A 47 -25.49 -33.58 -13.43
N ILE A 48 -24.23 -33.93 -13.15
CA ILE A 48 -23.05 -33.48 -13.91
C ILE A 48 -23.05 -33.97 -15.36
N ASP A 49 -23.47 -35.21 -15.61
CA ASP A 49 -23.57 -35.76 -16.97
C ASP A 49 -24.65 -35.05 -17.78
N THR A 50 -25.77 -34.73 -17.13
CA THR A 50 -26.86 -33.97 -17.74
C THR A 50 -26.40 -32.56 -18.05
N PHE A 51 -25.63 -31.93 -17.15
CA PHE A 51 -25.02 -30.62 -17.38
C PHE A 51 -24.16 -30.62 -18.64
N TYR A 52 -23.18 -31.53 -18.76
CA TYR A 52 -22.30 -31.56 -19.93
C TYR A 52 -23.06 -31.80 -21.23
N LYS A 53 -24.10 -32.65 -21.22
CA LYS A 53 -24.96 -32.86 -22.38
C LYS A 53 -25.68 -31.57 -22.80
N LEU A 54 -26.30 -30.88 -21.85
CA LEU A 54 -27.04 -29.64 -22.13
C LEU A 54 -26.12 -28.48 -22.51
N TYR A 55 -24.97 -28.35 -21.84
CA TYR A 55 -23.95 -27.36 -22.16
C TYR A 55 -23.37 -27.61 -23.56
N TYR A 56 -23.10 -28.87 -23.93
CA TYR A 56 -22.61 -29.23 -25.26
C TYR A 56 -23.59 -28.81 -26.36
N GLU A 57 -24.86 -29.15 -26.20
CA GLU A 57 -25.93 -28.72 -27.12
C GLU A 57 -26.02 -27.18 -27.21
N HIS A 58 -25.93 -26.48 -26.08
CA HIS A 58 -26.05 -25.03 -26.01
C HIS A 58 -24.87 -24.29 -26.68
N VAL A 59 -23.64 -24.63 -26.32
CA VAL A 59 -22.43 -23.91 -26.74
C VAL A 59 -21.96 -24.39 -28.10
N PHE A 60 -21.81 -25.70 -28.30
CA PHE A 60 -21.15 -26.25 -29.49
C PHE A 60 -22.11 -26.53 -30.65
N LYS A 61 -23.33 -27.03 -30.39
CA LYS A 61 -24.31 -27.25 -31.47
C LYS A 61 -25.12 -26.02 -31.84
N ASN A 62 -25.58 -25.26 -30.84
CA ASN A 62 -26.39 -24.06 -31.08
C ASN A 62 -25.55 -22.77 -31.23
N GLY A 63 -24.23 -22.82 -31.00
CA GLY A 63 -23.35 -21.66 -31.12
C GLY A 63 -23.62 -20.54 -30.11
N SER A 64 -24.21 -20.87 -28.96
CA SER A 64 -24.56 -19.87 -27.94
C SER A 64 -23.35 -19.48 -27.10
N LYS A 65 -23.24 -18.19 -26.75
CA LYS A 65 -22.14 -17.67 -25.92
C LYS A 65 -22.39 -17.95 -24.43
N GLU A 66 -21.38 -18.41 -23.72
CA GLU A 66 -21.44 -18.68 -22.27
C GLU A 66 -20.20 -18.13 -21.52
N TYR A 67 -20.34 -17.91 -20.22
CA TYR A 67 -19.38 -17.22 -19.34
C TYR A 67 -19.14 -17.99 -18.03
N LEU A 68 -19.16 -19.32 -18.08
CA LEU A 68 -19.00 -20.17 -16.90
C LEU A 68 -17.52 -20.46 -16.59
N VAL A 69 -17.24 -20.56 -15.29
CA VAL A 69 -15.99 -21.06 -14.73
C VAL A 69 -16.28 -22.18 -13.73
N GLU A 70 -15.39 -23.15 -13.65
CA GLU A 70 -15.45 -24.34 -12.82
C GLU A 70 -14.56 -24.18 -11.59
N ARG A 71 -15.04 -24.54 -10.41
CA ARG A 71 -14.19 -24.60 -9.23
C ARG A 71 -13.29 -25.84 -9.33
N GLN A 72 -11.99 -25.67 -9.17
CA GLN A 72 -11.04 -26.78 -9.20
C GLN A 72 -11.27 -27.80 -8.07
N LEU A 73 -10.91 -29.06 -8.30
CA LEU A 73 -10.95 -30.13 -7.31
C LEU A 73 -9.72 -30.07 -6.39
N ILE A 74 -9.94 -30.14 -5.07
CA ILE A 74 -8.89 -29.87 -4.07
C ILE A 74 -7.79 -30.95 -4.04
N ASN A 75 -8.16 -32.23 -4.16
CA ASN A 75 -7.22 -33.35 -3.96
C ASN A 75 -7.14 -34.33 -5.15
N ASN A 76 -8.07 -34.27 -6.10
CA ASN A 76 -8.23 -35.28 -7.17
C ASN A 76 -8.40 -34.65 -8.57
N GLY A 77 -8.05 -33.38 -8.74
CA GLY A 77 -8.16 -32.68 -10.02
C GLY A 77 -6.95 -32.92 -10.93
N PRO A 78 -7.07 -32.54 -12.22
CA PRO A 78 -5.94 -32.52 -13.14
C PRO A 78 -4.88 -31.51 -12.71
N ILE A 79 -3.69 -31.61 -13.31
CA ILE A 79 -2.73 -30.50 -13.29
C ILE A 79 -3.22 -29.45 -14.29
N LEU A 80 -3.37 -28.23 -13.79
CA LEU A 80 -3.87 -27.08 -14.55
C LEU A 80 -2.81 -25.99 -14.56
N LEU A 81 -2.59 -25.39 -15.74
CA LEU A 81 -1.65 -24.28 -15.92
C LEU A 81 -2.34 -23.18 -16.72
N ASP A 82 -2.28 -21.95 -16.21
CA ASP A 82 -2.68 -20.74 -16.93
C ASP A 82 -1.43 -19.88 -17.09
N LEU A 83 -1.01 -19.70 -18.34
CA LEU A 83 0.17 -18.94 -18.74
C LEU A 83 -0.29 -17.60 -19.32
N ASP A 84 -0.07 -16.52 -18.56
CA ASP A 84 -0.43 -15.15 -18.94
C ASP A 84 0.80 -14.39 -19.46
N LEU A 85 1.07 -14.51 -20.77
CA LEU A 85 2.18 -13.81 -21.43
C LEU A 85 1.79 -12.35 -21.70
N LYS A 86 2.62 -11.40 -21.27
CA LYS A 86 2.44 -9.97 -21.55
C LYS A 86 3.55 -9.45 -22.44
N TYR A 87 3.15 -8.67 -23.43
CA TYR A 87 4.04 -8.03 -24.39
C TYR A 87 3.83 -6.51 -24.38
N THR A 88 4.76 -5.80 -25.04
CA THR A 88 4.58 -4.37 -25.28
C THR A 88 3.34 -4.12 -26.16
N PRO A 89 2.67 -2.96 -26.04
CA PRO A 89 1.45 -2.65 -26.82
C PRO A 89 1.64 -2.65 -28.34
N SER A 90 2.88 -2.58 -28.83
CA SER A 90 3.22 -2.68 -30.26
C SER A 90 3.11 -4.10 -30.81
N VAL A 91 3.08 -5.12 -29.95
CA VAL A 91 2.88 -6.51 -30.37
C VAL A 91 1.39 -6.73 -30.63
N ASN A 92 1.07 -7.09 -31.87
CA ASN A 92 -0.29 -7.32 -32.36
C ASN A 92 -0.51 -8.76 -32.86
N GLU A 93 0.51 -9.60 -32.78
CA GLU A 93 0.49 -11.01 -33.21
C GLU A 93 1.16 -11.89 -32.14
N ARG A 94 0.80 -13.17 -32.10
CA ARG A 94 1.37 -14.16 -31.17
C ARG A 94 2.88 -14.25 -31.35
N GLN A 95 3.60 -14.39 -30.23
CA GLN A 95 5.08 -14.45 -30.25
C GLN A 95 5.64 -15.85 -29.97
N HIS A 96 4.92 -16.71 -29.25
CA HIS A 96 5.34 -18.09 -29.01
C HIS A 96 4.91 -19.03 -30.15
N LYS A 97 5.65 -20.12 -30.32
CA LYS A 97 5.42 -21.18 -31.31
C LYS A 97 5.05 -22.49 -30.62
N GLU A 98 4.65 -23.47 -31.44
CA GLU A 98 4.41 -24.83 -30.98
C GLU A 98 5.63 -25.42 -30.26
N ASP A 99 6.83 -25.23 -30.80
CA ASP A 99 8.09 -25.67 -30.19
C ASP A 99 8.28 -25.14 -28.75
N ASP A 100 7.91 -23.88 -28.49
CA ASP A 100 8.00 -23.29 -27.14
C ASP A 100 7.05 -24.00 -26.16
N ILE A 101 5.85 -24.37 -26.63
CA ILE A 101 4.86 -25.11 -25.83
C ILE A 101 5.36 -26.53 -25.55
N VAL A 102 5.94 -27.20 -26.55
CA VAL A 102 6.51 -28.55 -26.38
C VAL A 102 7.66 -28.51 -25.38
N ILE A 103 8.55 -27.51 -25.46
CA ILE A 103 9.62 -27.30 -24.47
C ILE A 103 9.06 -27.11 -23.05
N ILE A 104 7.99 -26.32 -22.90
CA ILE A 104 7.33 -26.15 -21.59
C ILE A 104 6.77 -27.48 -21.08
N ILE A 105 6.16 -28.29 -21.95
CA ILE A 105 5.67 -29.64 -21.61
C ILE A 105 6.82 -30.55 -21.22
N ASP A 106 7.93 -30.55 -21.95
CA ASP A 106 9.11 -31.35 -21.64
C ASP A 106 9.68 -30.97 -20.28
N LEU A 107 9.84 -29.67 -19.98
CA LEU A 107 10.29 -29.17 -18.68
C LEU A 107 9.34 -29.55 -17.54
N LEU A 108 8.03 -29.50 -17.80
CA LEU A 108 7.00 -29.94 -16.84
C LEU A 108 7.17 -31.42 -16.53
N PHE A 109 7.29 -32.27 -17.55
CA PHE A 109 7.42 -33.71 -17.35
C PHE A 109 8.77 -34.11 -16.77
N ASP A 110 9.85 -33.41 -17.12
CA ASP A 110 11.16 -33.63 -16.51
C ASP A 110 11.14 -33.31 -15.02
N SER A 111 10.53 -32.18 -14.65
CA SER A 111 10.28 -31.82 -13.24
C SER A 111 9.30 -32.77 -12.55
N LEU A 112 8.34 -33.33 -13.28
CA LEU A 112 7.29 -34.21 -12.76
C LEU A 112 7.81 -35.60 -12.40
N LYS A 113 8.84 -36.11 -13.10
CA LYS A 113 9.51 -37.40 -12.78
C LYS A 113 10.06 -37.46 -11.35
N GLU A 114 10.45 -36.30 -10.80
CA GLU A 114 10.87 -36.21 -9.41
C GLU A 114 9.69 -36.33 -8.43
N LEU A 115 8.46 -36.01 -8.88
CA LEU A 115 7.29 -35.94 -8.02
C LEU A 115 6.42 -37.21 -8.05
N VAL A 116 6.29 -37.83 -9.21
CA VAL A 116 5.50 -39.05 -9.44
C VAL A 116 6.32 -40.09 -10.20
N VAL A 117 5.98 -41.36 -9.98
CA VAL A 117 6.54 -42.48 -10.73
C VAL A 117 5.79 -42.58 -12.04
N LEU A 118 6.47 -42.28 -13.14
CA LEU A 118 5.97 -42.52 -14.50
C LEU A 118 6.20 -43.99 -14.86
N ASP A 119 5.23 -44.60 -15.54
CA ASP A 119 5.32 -45.98 -16.02
C ASP A 119 5.19 -46.02 -17.55
N GLU A 120 5.89 -46.96 -18.18
CA GLU A 120 5.93 -47.10 -19.66
C GLU A 120 4.60 -47.56 -20.27
N ASN A 121 3.65 -48.02 -19.45
CA ASN A 121 2.36 -48.52 -19.91
C ASN A 121 1.25 -47.47 -19.83
N THR A 122 1.57 -46.27 -19.32
CA THR A 122 0.60 -45.20 -19.07
C THR A 122 0.84 -44.05 -20.03
N THR A 123 -0.05 -43.94 -21.01
CA THR A 123 -0.11 -42.78 -21.90
C THR A 123 -0.88 -41.64 -21.27
N ILE A 124 -0.24 -40.47 -21.15
CA ILE A 124 -0.80 -39.31 -20.45
C ILE A 124 -1.34 -38.30 -21.47
N PRO A 125 -2.62 -37.92 -21.42
CA PRO A 125 -3.17 -36.90 -22.31
C PRO A 125 -2.84 -35.49 -21.81
N VAL A 126 -2.46 -34.61 -22.73
CA VAL A 126 -2.22 -33.18 -22.49
C VAL A 126 -3.00 -32.35 -23.49
N TYR A 127 -3.77 -31.39 -23.01
CA TYR A 127 -4.61 -30.53 -23.83
C TYR A 127 -4.16 -29.08 -23.68
N VAL A 128 -3.82 -28.44 -24.80
CA VAL A 128 -3.34 -27.06 -24.84
C VAL A 128 -4.37 -26.19 -25.55
N PHE A 129 -4.74 -25.09 -24.90
CA PHE A 129 -5.73 -24.16 -25.39
C PHE A 129 -5.16 -22.76 -25.50
N GLU A 130 -5.44 -22.11 -26.61
CA GLU A 130 -5.06 -20.73 -26.84
C GLU A 130 -6.25 -19.93 -27.35
N LYS A 131 -6.15 -18.60 -27.31
CA LYS A 131 -7.13 -17.76 -28.01
C LYS A 131 -6.77 -17.67 -29.49
N PRO A 132 -7.74 -17.42 -30.38
CA PRO A 132 -7.44 -17.16 -31.79
C PRO A 132 -6.56 -15.93 -32.02
N ASN A 133 -6.67 -14.91 -31.15
CA ASN A 133 -5.97 -13.64 -31.28
C ASN A 133 -5.36 -13.18 -29.94
N VAL A 134 -4.26 -12.43 -30.03
CA VAL A 134 -3.72 -11.67 -28.89
C VAL A 134 -4.68 -10.54 -28.50
N ASN A 135 -4.67 -10.14 -27.24
CA ASN A 135 -5.67 -9.24 -26.70
C ASN A 135 -5.02 -7.98 -26.09
N ILE A 136 -5.07 -6.88 -26.86
CA ILE A 136 -4.57 -5.56 -26.48
C ILE A 136 -5.50 -4.95 -25.41
N GLN A 137 -4.94 -4.52 -24.28
CA GLN A 137 -5.75 -3.91 -23.21
C GLN A 137 -6.26 -2.51 -23.59
N LYS A 138 -7.42 -2.12 -23.03
CA LYS A 138 -8.13 -0.87 -23.38
C LYS A 138 -7.37 0.42 -23.04
N ASP A 139 -6.46 0.35 -22.08
CA ASP A 139 -5.58 1.43 -21.67
C ASP A 139 -4.28 1.49 -22.50
N HIS A 140 -4.12 0.57 -23.46
CA HIS A 140 -2.89 0.37 -24.23
C HIS A 140 -1.66 0.19 -23.35
N ALA A 141 -1.81 -0.37 -22.13
CA ALA A 141 -0.69 -0.62 -21.24
C ALA A 141 0.14 -1.84 -21.64
N ASP A 142 -0.53 -2.93 -22.06
CA ASP A 142 0.10 -4.18 -22.53
C ASP A 142 -0.76 -4.95 -23.55
N THR A 143 -0.13 -5.88 -24.27
CA THR A 143 -0.79 -6.92 -25.07
C THR A 143 -0.70 -8.25 -24.33
N LYS A 144 -1.82 -8.98 -24.20
CA LYS A 144 -1.85 -10.29 -23.52
C LYS A 144 -2.07 -11.44 -24.50
N ASP A 145 -1.31 -12.51 -24.36
CA ASP A 145 -1.58 -13.81 -25.00
C ASP A 145 -1.59 -14.90 -23.93
N GLY A 146 -2.66 -15.69 -23.89
CA GLY A 146 -2.91 -16.63 -22.80
C GLY A 146 -2.89 -18.06 -23.30
N ILE A 147 -2.26 -18.97 -22.55
CA ILE A 147 -2.21 -20.40 -22.83
C ILE A 147 -2.76 -21.15 -21.61
N HIS A 148 -3.81 -21.96 -21.82
CA HIS A 148 -4.28 -22.89 -20.80
C HIS A 148 -3.78 -24.30 -21.13
N ILE A 149 -3.28 -25.03 -20.14
CA ILE A 149 -2.86 -26.42 -20.29
C ILE A 149 -3.56 -27.28 -19.24
N VAL A 150 -4.13 -28.41 -19.69
CA VAL A 150 -4.71 -29.44 -18.84
C VAL A 150 -3.92 -30.73 -19.05
N ILE A 151 -3.25 -31.22 -18.00
CA ILE A 151 -2.54 -32.50 -18.03
C ILE A 151 -3.38 -33.52 -17.25
N GLY A 152 -3.65 -34.67 -17.86
CA GLY A 152 -4.57 -35.68 -17.37
C GLY A 152 -4.08 -36.53 -16.19
N ILE A 153 -3.35 -35.94 -15.25
CA ILE A 153 -2.80 -36.58 -14.05
C ILE A 153 -3.41 -35.94 -12.80
N LYS A 154 -3.78 -36.79 -11.83
CA LYS A 154 -4.18 -36.36 -10.48
C LYS A 154 -2.96 -35.89 -9.70
N LEU A 155 -2.92 -34.61 -9.34
CA LEU A 155 -1.86 -34.06 -8.52
C LEU A 155 -2.42 -33.02 -7.54
N SER A 156 -2.05 -33.12 -6.26
CA SER A 156 -2.51 -32.16 -5.24
C SER A 156 -1.97 -30.76 -5.53
N HIS A 157 -2.71 -29.72 -5.15
CA HIS A 157 -2.26 -28.32 -5.31
C HIS A 157 -0.90 -28.03 -4.66
N GLN A 158 -0.54 -28.76 -3.60
CA GLN A 158 0.78 -28.65 -2.96
C GLN A 158 1.90 -29.10 -3.89
N LEU A 159 1.72 -30.25 -4.56
CA LEU A 159 2.71 -30.76 -5.51
C LEU A 159 2.68 -29.96 -6.82
N GLN A 160 1.53 -29.45 -7.25
CA GLN A 160 1.45 -28.52 -8.39
C GLN A 160 2.25 -27.23 -8.15
N LEU A 161 2.29 -26.72 -6.92
CA LEU A 161 3.14 -25.57 -6.56
C LEU A 161 4.64 -25.89 -6.67
N ILE A 162 5.07 -27.05 -6.17
CA ILE A 162 6.47 -27.50 -6.29
C ILE A 162 6.84 -27.71 -7.76
N LEU A 163 5.94 -28.31 -8.54
CA LEU A 163 6.12 -28.49 -9.98
C LEU A 163 6.32 -27.14 -10.69
N ARG A 164 5.47 -26.15 -10.38
CA ARG A 164 5.59 -24.78 -10.92
C ARG A 164 6.94 -24.14 -10.57
N GLU A 165 7.36 -24.20 -9.31
CA GLU A 165 8.65 -23.63 -8.87
C GLU A 165 9.84 -24.24 -9.60
N LYS A 166 9.82 -25.57 -9.81
CA LYS A 166 10.87 -26.27 -10.58
C LYS A 166 10.92 -25.81 -12.03
N VAL A 167 9.79 -25.73 -12.70
CA VAL A 167 9.74 -25.28 -14.11
C VAL A 167 10.23 -23.84 -14.24
N ILE A 168 9.76 -22.93 -13.39
CA ILE A 168 10.20 -21.51 -13.42
C ILE A 168 11.71 -21.37 -13.22
N SER A 169 12.32 -22.22 -12.39
CA SER A 169 13.75 -22.16 -12.12
C SER A 169 14.65 -22.52 -13.32
N GLN A 170 14.08 -23.10 -14.37
CA GLN A 170 14.81 -23.59 -15.54
C GLN A 170 14.33 -22.97 -16.86
N ILE A 171 13.08 -22.48 -16.91
CA ILE A 171 12.45 -22.08 -18.18
C ILE A 171 13.20 -20.98 -18.94
N ASP A 172 13.86 -20.05 -18.25
CA ASP A 172 14.66 -18.98 -18.86
C ASP A 172 15.82 -19.52 -19.73
N ASP A 173 16.33 -20.71 -19.44
CA ASP A 173 17.42 -21.33 -20.19
C ASP A 173 16.95 -21.95 -21.52
N TYR A 174 15.64 -22.24 -21.64
CA TYR A 174 15.07 -22.99 -22.77
C TYR A 174 14.07 -22.20 -23.61
N VAL A 175 13.36 -21.23 -23.03
CA VAL A 175 12.30 -20.46 -23.71
C VAL A 175 12.64 -18.98 -23.66
N ASN A 176 12.91 -18.39 -24.82
CA ASN A 176 13.27 -16.97 -24.94
C ASN A 176 12.18 -16.20 -25.68
N LEU A 177 11.24 -15.63 -24.92
CA LEU A 177 10.14 -14.81 -25.44
C LEU A 177 10.31 -13.34 -25.03
N PRO A 178 9.89 -12.37 -25.87
CA PRO A 178 10.00 -10.94 -25.57
C PRO A 178 8.92 -10.45 -24.58
N ILE A 179 8.73 -11.17 -23.49
CA ILE A 179 7.74 -10.86 -22.45
C ILE A 179 8.17 -9.65 -21.60
N THR A 180 7.19 -8.89 -21.11
CA THR A 180 7.40 -7.73 -20.22
C THR A 180 7.19 -8.06 -18.75
N ASN A 181 6.51 -9.17 -18.45
CA ASN A 181 6.35 -9.73 -17.12
C ASN A 181 7.37 -10.85 -16.85
N THR A 182 7.55 -11.21 -15.58
CA THR A 182 8.47 -12.29 -15.18
C THR A 182 7.82 -13.66 -15.40
N TRP A 183 8.60 -14.74 -15.52
CA TRP A 183 8.03 -16.10 -15.58
C TRP A 183 7.23 -16.49 -14.33
N GLU A 184 7.56 -15.89 -13.18
CA GLU A 184 6.75 -15.98 -11.95
C GLU A 184 5.34 -15.39 -12.17
N ASP A 185 5.22 -14.27 -12.88
CA ASP A 185 3.93 -13.69 -13.24
C ASP A 185 3.23 -14.42 -14.40
N VAL A 186 3.98 -15.07 -15.29
CA VAL A 186 3.43 -15.84 -16.43
C VAL A 186 2.68 -17.06 -15.91
N PHE A 187 3.29 -17.87 -15.03
CA PHE A 187 2.61 -19.02 -14.44
C PHE A 187 1.71 -18.57 -13.29
N ASP A 188 0.39 -18.50 -13.50
CA ASP A 188 -0.54 -18.02 -12.46
C ASP A 188 -0.53 -18.95 -11.23
N ILE A 189 0.10 -18.48 -10.16
CA ILE A 189 0.20 -19.19 -8.88
C ILE A 189 -1.16 -19.52 -8.27
N SER A 190 -2.19 -18.71 -8.56
CA SER A 190 -3.54 -18.89 -8.04
C SER A 190 -4.25 -20.11 -8.63
N ILE A 191 -3.83 -20.55 -9.83
CA ILE A 191 -4.28 -21.81 -10.45
C ILE A 191 -3.62 -22.99 -9.75
N SER A 192 -2.30 -22.99 -9.58
CA SER A 192 -1.61 -24.05 -8.85
C SER A 192 -2.06 -24.18 -7.39
N ARG A 193 -2.48 -23.07 -6.75
CA ARG A 193 -3.11 -23.05 -5.41
C ARG A 193 -4.55 -23.58 -5.37
N GLY A 194 -5.22 -23.68 -6.52
CA GLY A 194 -6.65 -24.03 -6.60
C GLY A 194 -7.60 -22.94 -6.11
N SER A 195 -7.13 -21.71 -5.95
CA SER A 195 -7.93 -20.59 -5.44
C SER A 195 -8.77 -19.91 -6.52
N THR A 196 -8.33 -19.98 -7.78
CA THR A 196 -9.01 -19.34 -8.91
C THR A 196 -9.82 -20.37 -9.71
N PRO A 197 -11.12 -20.11 -9.99
CA PRO A 197 -11.92 -20.99 -10.85
C PRO A 197 -11.37 -21.09 -12.29
N TRP A 198 -11.42 -22.29 -12.86
CA TRP A 198 -10.97 -22.61 -14.22
C TRP A 198 -12.01 -22.23 -15.27
N GLN A 199 -11.61 -21.67 -16.42
CA GLN A 199 -12.57 -21.33 -17.47
C GLN A 199 -13.08 -22.59 -18.16
N LEU A 200 -14.40 -22.87 -18.08
CA LEU A 200 -15.00 -24.02 -18.75
C LEU A 200 -14.81 -23.90 -20.26
N TYR A 201 -14.34 -24.96 -20.91
CA TYR A 201 -14.09 -24.94 -22.36
C TYR A 201 -15.33 -24.50 -23.16
N GLY A 202 -15.13 -23.62 -24.14
CA GLY A 202 -16.21 -22.97 -24.89
C GLY A 202 -16.86 -21.76 -24.22
N SER A 203 -16.63 -21.51 -22.92
CA SER A 203 -16.99 -20.24 -22.27
C SER A 203 -15.95 -19.16 -22.56
N MET A 204 -16.34 -17.88 -22.43
CA MET A 204 -15.49 -16.71 -22.71
C MET A 204 -15.57 -15.65 -21.60
N LYS A 205 -14.57 -14.76 -21.53
CA LYS A 205 -14.68 -13.51 -20.75
C LYS A 205 -15.50 -12.47 -21.54
N PRO A 206 -16.24 -11.55 -20.90
CA PRO A 206 -16.97 -10.51 -21.63
C PRO A 206 -16.07 -9.67 -22.54
N ASN A 207 -16.38 -9.63 -23.83
CA ASN A 207 -15.59 -8.94 -24.88
C ASN A 207 -14.22 -9.57 -25.19
N HIS A 208 -14.02 -10.85 -24.89
CA HIS A 208 -12.85 -11.61 -25.31
C HIS A 208 -13.25 -12.86 -26.08
N ASP A 209 -12.33 -13.39 -26.89
CA ASP A 209 -12.49 -14.69 -27.53
C ASP A 209 -12.42 -15.84 -26.51
N ALA A 210 -13.09 -16.94 -26.84
CA ALA A 210 -12.98 -18.19 -26.08
C ALA A 210 -11.64 -18.87 -26.38
N TYR A 211 -11.11 -19.60 -25.40
CA TYR A 211 -9.99 -20.51 -25.66
C TYR A 211 -10.46 -21.66 -26.55
N ILE A 212 -9.66 -22.01 -27.55
CA ILE A 212 -9.87 -23.14 -28.45
C ILE A 212 -8.79 -24.18 -28.19
N LEU A 213 -9.11 -25.46 -28.35
CA LEU A 213 -8.12 -26.53 -28.28
C LEU A 213 -7.20 -26.37 -29.49
N THR A 214 -5.94 -25.98 -29.27
CA THR A 214 -4.95 -25.84 -30.34
C THR A 214 -4.19 -27.14 -30.54
N TYR A 215 -3.77 -27.77 -29.44
CA TYR A 215 -2.97 -29.00 -29.49
C TYR A 215 -3.52 -30.05 -28.52
N ASN A 216 -3.44 -31.31 -28.95
CA ASN A 216 -3.87 -32.47 -28.19
C ASN A 216 -2.73 -33.49 -28.23
N TYR A 217 -1.99 -33.63 -27.15
CA TYR A 217 -0.82 -34.50 -27.09
C TYR A 217 -1.10 -35.77 -26.28
N LYS A 218 -0.43 -36.85 -26.67
CA LYS A 218 -0.20 -38.03 -25.84
C LYS A 218 1.27 -38.08 -25.48
N ILE A 219 1.52 -38.24 -24.20
CA ILE A 219 2.86 -38.32 -23.64
C ILE A 219 3.09 -39.77 -23.21
N ASP A 220 4.08 -40.41 -23.81
CA ASP A 220 4.53 -41.75 -23.43
C ASP A 220 5.93 -41.64 -22.82
N TYR A 221 6.17 -42.33 -21.70
CA TYR A 221 7.44 -42.30 -20.97
C TYR A 221 8.29 -43.52 -21.33
N ASP A 222 9.57 -43.30 -21.66
CA ASP A 222 10.55 -44.36 -21.90
C ASP A 222 11.44 -44.51 -20.66
N SER A 223 11.39 -45.67 -19.99
CA SER A 223 12.20 -45.88 -18.78
C SER A 223 13.66 -46.22 -19.08
N SER A 224 14.00 -46.54 -20.33
CA SER A 224 15.36 -46.93 -20.74
C SER A 224 16.32 -45.74 -20.77
N ASP A 225 15.84 -44.57 -21.18
CA ASP A 225 16.60 -43.32 -21.21
C ASP A 225 15.99 -42.19 -20.35
N GLY A 226 14.81 -42.45 -19.75
CA GLY A 226 14.12 -41.51 -18.87
C GLY A 226 13.51 -40.32 -19.61
N THR A 227 13.34 -40.40 -20.94
CA THR A 227 12.75 -39.35 -21.75
C THR A 227 11.23 -39.54 -21.92
N ILE A 228 10.56 -38.49 -22.41
CA ILE A 228 9.19 -38.61 -22.87
C ILE A 228 9.15 -38.50 -24.39
N SER A 229 8.18 -39.14 -25.00
CA SER A 229 7.81 -38.88 -26.38
C SER A 229 6.48 -38.16 -26.43
N VAL A 230 6.43 -37.07 -27.20
CA VAL A 230 5.24 -36.25 -27.41
C VAL A 230 4.64 -36.61 -28.76
N SER A 231 3.42 -37.15 -28.78
CA SER A 231 2.71 -37.49 -30.01
C SER A 231 1.43 -36.66 -30.15
N GLU A 232 1.39 -35.81 -31.18
CA GLU A 232 0.20 -35.04 -31.49
C GLU A 232 -0.95 -35.93 -31.97
N GLN A 233 -2.14 -35.67 -31.48
CA GLN A 233 -3.38 -36.34 -31.81
C GLN A 233 -4.30 -35.37 -32.56
N GLN A 234 -5.27 -35.93 -33.28
CA GLN A 234 -6.24 -35.13 -34.00
C GLN A 234 -7.00 -34.17 -33.05
N VAL A 235 -6.91 -32.87 -33.36
CA VAL A 235 -7.62 -31.77 -32.66
C VAL A 235 -8.99 -31.52 -33.27
N ASP A 236 -9.06 -31.47 -34.61
CA ASP A 236 -10.30 -31.24 -35.34
C ASP A 236 -11.34 -32.32 -35.05
N GLY A 237 -12.48 -31.89 -34.50
CA GLY A 237 -13.56 -32.79 -34.12
C GLY A 237 -13.30 -33.58 -32.84
N PHE A 238 -12.27 -33.25 -32.03
CA PHE A 238 -12.04 -33.90 -30.75
C PHE A 238 -13.24 -33.73 -29.79
N ILE A 239 -13.76 -32.50 -29.68
CA ILE A 239 -14.95 -32.18 -28.88
C ILE A 239 -16.23 -32.50 -29.69
N ASN A 240 -16.42 -33.78 -30.00
CA ASN A 240 -17.58 -34.30 -30.76
C ASN A 240 -18.77 -34.75 -29.88
N GLY A 241 -18.68 -34.55 -28.56
CA GLY A 241 -19.75 -34.88 -27.64
C GLY A 241 -19.43 -34.51 -26.19
N PRO A 242 -20.41 -34.68 -25.29
CA PRO A 242 -20.27 -34.33 -23.88
C PRO A 242 -19.19 -35.13 -23.15
N ASP A 243 -18.94 -36.39 -23.54
CA ASP A 243 -17.94 -37.22 -22.87
C ASP A 243 -16.52 -36.74 -23.14
N LYS A 244 -16.24 -36.20 -24.33
CA LYS A 244 -14.94 -35.58 -24.64
C LYS A 244 -14.77 -34.23 -23.97
N LEU A 245 -15.85 -33.46 -23.79
CA LEU A 245 -15.83 -32.21 -23.04
C LEU A 245 -15.49 -32.43 -21.56
N LYS A 246 -15.95 -33.53 -20.95
CA LYS A 246 -15.61 -33.89 -19.57
C LYS A 246 -14.10 -34.06 -19.37
N LEU A 247 -13.40 -34.67 -20.31
CA LEU A 247 -11.96 -35.00 -20.18
C LEU A 247 -11.05 -33.77 -20.00
N ILE A 248 -11.53 -32.59 -20.38
CA ILE A 248 -10.77 -31.32 -20.33
C ILE A 248 -11.29 -30.37 -19.25
N SER A 249 -12.19 -30.86 -18.38
CA SER A 249 -12.75 -30.10 -17.26
C SER A 249 -11.81 -30.12 -16.06
N ALA A 250 -11.76 -29.02 -15.30
CA ALA A 250 -11.10 -28.96 -14.00
C ALA A 250 -11.79 -29.81 -12.91
N ARG A 251 -12.97 -30.33 -13.23
CA ARG A 251 -13.86 -31.10 -12.35
C ARG A 251 -13.91 -32.59 -12.71
N TYR A 252 -13.16 -33.06 -13.70
CA TYR A 252 -13.12 -34.48 -14.03
C TYR A 252 -12.32 -35.26 -13.00
N GLU A 253 -12.96 -36.24 -12.36
CA GLU A 253 -12.40 -36.97 -11.21
C GLU A 253 -11.66 -38.25 -11.63
N ASP A 254 -11.75 -38.66 -12.89
CA ASP A 254 -11.21 -39.95 -13.39
C ASP A 254 -9.91 -39.77 -14.19
N HIS A 255 -9.12 -38.74 -13.87
CA HIS A 255 -7.75 -38.59 -14.39
C HIS A 255 -6.82 -39.69 -13.87
N ILE A 256 -5.67 -39.85 -14.53
CA ILE A 256 -4.66 -40.87 -14.23
C ILE A 256 -4.10 -40.61 -12.82
N SER A 257 -4.08 -41.64 -11.97
CA SER A 257 -3.45 -41.57 -10.65
C SER A 257 -2.11 -42.28 -10.71
N LEU A 258 -1.03 -41.56 -10.42
CA LEU A 258 0.33 -42.10 -10.40
C LEU A 258 0.84 -42.22 -8.96
N GLU A 259 1.78 -43.12 -8.73
CA GLU A 259 2.39 -43.25 -7.41
C GLU A 259 3.31 -42.06 -7.12
N LEU A 260 3.22 -41.48 -5.92
CA LEU A 260 4.16 -40.44 -5.49
C LEU A 260 5.56 -41.03 -5.24
N THR A 261 6.60 -40.33 -5.69
CA THR A 261 8.00 -40.70 -5.39
C THR A 261 8.28 -40.62 -3.89
N LYS A 262 9.40 -41.24 -3.47
CA LYS A 262 9.91 -41.07 -2.10
C LYS A 262 10.16 -39.59 -1.77
N TYR A 263 10.70 -38.82 -2.71
CA TYR A 263 10.90 -37.38 -2.57
C TYR A 263 9.58 -36.65 -2.28
N SER A 264 8.52 -36.93 -3.05
CA SER A 264 7.20 -36.31 -2.82
C SER A 264 6.59 -36.69 -1.48
N LYS A 265 6.64 -37.99 -1.12
CA LYS A 265 6.14 -38.47 0.17
C LYS A 265 6.89 -37.80 1.33
N GLU A 266 8.21 -37.71 1.24
CA GLU A 266 9.06 -37.03 2.20
C GLU A 266 8.84 -35.52 2.22
N LYS A 267 8.60 -34.85 1.09
CA LYS A 267 8.31 -33.41 1.04
C LYS A 267 6.95 -33.09 1.64
N ILE A 268 5.94 -33.92 1.39
CA ILE A 268 4.64 -33.82 2.04
C ILE A 268 4.80 -34.06 3.55
N GLU A 269 5.53 -35.09 3.96
CA GLU A 269 5.81 -35.35 5.38
C GLU A 269 6.68 -34.27 6.04
N GLN A 270 7.70 -33.75 5.36
CA GLN A 270 8.56 -32.66 5.81
C GLN A 270 7.78 -31.37 5.89
N GLN A 271 6.86 -31.07 4.97
CA GLN A 271 5.97 -29.91 5.07
C GLN A 271 4.85 -30.12 6.09
N ILE A 272 4.43 -31.35 6.38
CA ILE A 272 3.57 -31.65 7.54
C ILE A 272 4.38 -31.49 8.83
N GLN A 273 5.65 -31.90 8.83
CA GLN A 273 6.58 -31.76 9.95
C GLN A 273 7.12 -30.34 10.10
N GLU A 274 7.14 -29.53 9.04
CA GLU A 274 7.45 -28.10 8.94
C GLU A 274 6.18 -27.30 9.15
N LYS A 275 4.97 -27.75 8.84
CA LYS A 275 3.76 -27.18 9.45
C LYS A 275 3.75 -27.49 10.94
N LYS A 276 4.25 -28.65 11.37
CA LYS A 276 4.57 -28.94 12.78
C LYS A 276 5.79 -28.15 13.31
N LYS A 277 6.81 -27.81 12.51
CA LYS A 277 8.05 -27.12 12.95
C LYS A 277 8.01 -25.60 12.80
N ILE A 278 7.26 -25.08 11.85
CA ILE A 278 6.77 -23.70 11.74
C ILE A 278 5.72 -23.49 12.84
N SER A 279 4.97 -24.52 13.24
CA SER A 279 4.30 -24.52 14.56
C SER A 279 5.24 -24.62 15.77
N LEU A 280 6.57 -24.78 15.56
CA LEU A 280 7.59 -24.82 16.62
C LEU A 280 8.63 -23.67 16.56
N ALA A 281 8.74 -22.89 15.48
CA ALA A 281 9.80 -21.88 15.32
C ALA A 281 9.30 -20.44 15.09
N GLY A 282 7.99 -20.21 15.11
CA GLY A 282 7.38 -18.89 15.23
C GLY A 282 6.21 -18.96 16.18
N ILE A 283 6.44 -18.56 17.44
CA ILE A 283 5.51 -18.66 18.58
C ILE A 283 5.36 -20.10 19.09
N LYS A 284 5.91 -20.34 20.28
CA LYS A 284 5.45 -21.40 21.18
C LYS A 284 3.94 -21.22 21.41
N ARG A 285 3.11 -21.81 20.55
CA ARG A 285 1.78 -22.32 20.91
C ARG A 285 1.88 -23.83 21.00
N TYR A 286 1.50 -24.41 22.13
CA TYR A 286 1.18 -25.83 22.14
C TYR A 286 0.06 -25.90 21.10
N VAL A 287 0.17 -26.83 20.15
CA VAL A 287 -1.01 -27.34 19.47
C VAL A 287 -1.88 -27.89 20.59
N TYR A 288 -2.75 -27.04 21.14
CA TYR A 288 -3.96 -27.54 21.73
C TYR A 288 -4.68 -28.14 20.53
N ASN A 289 -4.74 -29.45 20.46
CA ASN A 289 -5.78 -30.14 19.72
C ASN A 289 -7.12 -29.70 20.35
N SER A 290 -7.56 -28.51 20.00
CA SER A 290 -8.90 -28.01 20.23
C SER A 290 -9.49 -27.93 18.84
N SER A 291 -10.10 -29.03 18.41
CA SER A 291 -11.26 -28.89 17.56
C SER A 291 -12.20 -27.94 18.30
N VAL A 292 -12.25 -26.68 17.88
CA VAL A 292 -13.19 -25.70 18.44
C VAL A 292 -14.56 -26.36 18.39
N ASN A 293 -15.21 -26.49 19.55
CA ASN A 293 -16.50 -27.15 19.61
C ASN A 293 -17.54 -26.26 18.92
N LEU A 294 -17.88 -26.60 17.67
CA LEU A 294 -18.89 -25.86 16.89
C LEU A 294 -20.33 -26.29 17.25
N ASN A 295 -20.50 -27.34 18.06
CA ASN A 295 -21.80 -27.86 18.49
C ASN A 295 -22.31 -27.16 19.78
N ILE A 296 -22.03 -25.86 19.93
CA ILE A 296 -22.54 -25.04 21.03
C ILE A 296 -23.97 -24.60 20.70
N ARG A 297 -24.94 -24.94 21.55
CA ARG A 297 -26.37 -24.69 21.34
C ARG A 297 -27.00 -23.78 22.40
N SER A 298 -26.27 -23.45 23.46
CA SER A 298 -26.76 -22.58 24.53
C SER A 298 -25.66 -21.70 25.13
N GLU A 299 -26.06 -20.66 25.87
CA GLU A 299 -25.12 -19.77 26.56
C GLU A 299 -24.31 -20.49 27.63
N GLN A 300 -24.94 -21.40 28.37
CA GLN A 300 -24.27 -22.22 29.38
C GLN A 300 -23.15 -23.04 28.75
N GLN A 301 -23.42 -23.71 27.61
CA GLN A 301 -22.40 -24.48 26.90
C GLN A 301 -21.25 -23.59 26.41
N LEU A 302 -21.55 -22.40 25.87
CA LEU A 302 -20.53 -21.46 25.43
C LEU A 302 -19.64 -20.99 26.58
N ASN A 303 -20.24 -20.62 27.71
CA ASN A 303 -19.51 -20.17 28.89
C ASN A 303 -18.60 -21.28 29.42
N THR A 304 -19.10 -22.52 29.51
CA THR A 304 -18.29 -23.67 29.95
C THR A 304 -17.08 -23.92 29.04
N GLU A 305 -17.23 -23.81 27.71
CA GLU A 305 -16.10 -23.98 26.79
C GLU A 305 -15.09 -22.84 26.89
N ILE A 306 -15.54 -21.61 27.14
CA ILE A 306 -14.68 -20.45 27.39
C ILE A 306 -13.94 -20.58 28.73
N GLU A 307 -14.61 -21.01 29.78
CA GLU A 307 -14.01 -21.26 31.10
C GLU A 307 -12.95 -22.36 31.02
N LYS A 308 -13.23 -23.47 30.33
CA LYS A 308 -12.25 -24.52 30.06
C LYS A 308 -11.04 -23.96 29.31
N PHE A 309 -11.27 -23.13 28.29
CA PHE A 309 -10.20 -22.52 27.50
C PHE A 309 -9.31 -21.59 28.32
N PHE A 310 -9.89 -20.81 29.24
CA PHE A 310 -9.16 -19.86 30.09
C PHE A 310 -8.79 -20.38 31.49
N HIS A 311 -9.00 -21.67 31.76
CA HIS A 311 -8.60 -22.31 33.02
C HIS A 311 -7.07 -22.28 33.16
N GLU A 312 -6.57 -22.06 34.38
CA GLU A 312 -5.14 -21.83 34.63
C GLU A 312 -4.26 -23.02 34.24
N ASP A 313 -4.77 -24.25 34.40
CA ASP A 313 -4.09 -25.48 33.96
C ASP A 313 -4.02 -25.64 32.43
N ASN A 314 -4.86 -24.93 31.67
CA ASN A 314 -4.96 -25.04 30.21
C ASN A 314 -4.24 -23.89 29.46
N LEU A 315 -3.92 -22.79 30.15
CA LEU A 315 -3.19 -21.66 29.59
C LEU A 315 -1.70 -21.74 29.94
N ARG A 316 -0.83 -21.61 28.93
CA ARG A 316 0.59 -21.39 29.20
C ARG A 316 0.79 -20.05 29.91
N SER A 317 1.89 -19.92 30.67
CA SER A 317 2.30 -18.66 31.29
C SER A 317 2.47 -17.47 30.33
N ASN A 318 2.60 -17.71 29.02
CA ASN A 318 2.64 -16.68 27.97
C ASN A 318 1.28 -16.42 27.27
N ASP A 319 0.23 -17.20 27.55
CA ASP A 319 -1.08 -17.12 26.88
C ASP A 319 -2.11 -16.27 27.64
N TYR A 320 -1.77 -15.76 28.83
CA TYR A 320 -2.68 -14.99 29.67
C TYR A 320 -3.21 -13.71 28.99
N HIS A 321 -2.41 -13.10 28.09
CA HIS A 321 -2.85 -11.98 27.25
C HIS A 321 -4.13 -12.28 26.45
N LEU A 322 -4.42 -13.54 26.11
CA LEU A 322 -5.67 -13.91 25.44
C LEU A 322 -6.89 -13.77 26.34
N LYS A 323 -6.74 -14.06 27.64
CA LYS A 323 -7.79 -13.87 28.65
C LYS A 323 -8.07 -12.38 28.84
N GLU A 324 -7.02 -11.57 28.84
CA GLU A 324 -7.13 -10.12 28.90
C GLU A 324 -7.87 -9.56 27.67
N ILE A 325 -7.50 -9.96 26.44
CA ILE A 325 -8.20 -9.53 25.22
C ILE A 325 -9.67 -9.95 25.26
N HIS A 326 -9.96 -11.15 25.75
CA HIS A 326 -11.35 -11.59 25.95
C HIS A 326 -12.11 -10.62 26.86
N GLN A 327 -11.54 -10.30 28.03
CA GLN A 327 -12.15 -9.36 28.97
C GLN A 327 -12.35 -7.97 28.37
N TYR A 328 -11.35 -7.40 27.67
CA TYR A 328 -11.51 -6.12 27.00
C TYR A 328 -12.59 -6.14 25.91
N THR A 329 -12.70 -7.24 25.17
CA THR A 329 -13.77 -7.42 24.18
C THR A 329 -15.15 -7.43 24.85
N MET A 330 -15.26 -8.04 26.04
CA MET A 330 -16.51 -8.09 26.79
C MET A 330 -16.92 -6.76 27.43
N ILE A 331 -16.07 -5.74 27.45
CA ILE A 331 -16.43 -4.40 27.97
C ILE A 331 -16.55 -3.33 26.88
N LEU A 332 -16.45 -3.73 25.59
CA LEU A 332 -16.77 -2.83 24.48
C LEU A 332 -18.25 -2.38 24.55
N PRO A 333 -18.57 -1.15 24.15
CA PRO A 333 -19.93 -0.63 24.18
C PRO A 333 -20.86 -1.39 23.23
N ASP A 334 -22.15 -1.42 23.54
CA ASP A 334 -23.15 -2.19 22.79
C ASP A 334 -23.22 -1.82 21.30
N SER A 335 -22.84 -0.60 20.94
CA SER A 335 -22.72 -0.19 19.53
C SER A 335 -21.83 -1.12 18.71
N TYR A 336 -20.76 -1.69 19.30
CA TYR A 336 -19.84 -2.60 18.62
C TYR A 336 -20.42 -4.00 18.40
N SER A 337 -21.41 -4.44 19.19
CA SER A 337 -22.08 -5.73 18.96
C SER A 337 -23.32 -5.59 18.06
N HIS A 338 -23.93 -4.40 18.01
CA HIS A 338 -25.21 -4.18 17.31
C HIS A 338 -25.06 -3.65 15.88
N ARG A 339 -23.99 -2.90 15.59
CA ARG A 339 -23.69 -2.38 14.25
C ARG A 339 -22.71 -3.29 13.51
N TYR A 340 -23.03 -3.63 12.27
CA TYR A 340 -22.26 -4.61 11.48
C TYR A 340 -20.82 -4.16 11.22
N ASP A 341 -20.63 -2.88 10.88
CA ASP A 341 -19.33 -2.27 10.57
C ASP A 341 -18.37 -2.31 11.76
N GLU A 342 -18.85 -2.11 12.98
CA GLU A 342 -18.03 -2.22 14.18
C GLU A 342 -17.85 -3.67 14.64
N TRP A 343 -18.90 -4.48 14.55
CA TRP A 343 -18.88 -5.90 14.93
C TRP A 343 -17.86 -6.72 14.13
N ILE A 344 -17.80 -6.49 12.81
CA ILE A 344 -16.85 -7.21 11.96
C ILE A 344 -15.40 -6.78 12.23
N LYS A 345 -15.17 -5.50 12.57
CA LYS A 345 -13.85 -5.00 12.97
C LYS A 345 -13.34 -5.67 14.24
N VAL A 346 -14.22 -5.95 15.22
CA VAL A 346 -13.87 -6.74 16.42
C VAL A 346 -13.45 -8.15 16.01
N GLY A 347 -14.18 -8.78 15.08
CA GLY A 347 -13.82 -10.09 14.53
C GLY A 347 -12.44 -10.10 13.87
N TRP A 348 -12.16 -9.14 12.99
CA TRP A 348 -10.85 -8.98 12.34
C TRP A 348 -9.73 -8.74 13.36
N ALA A 349 -9.98 -7.89 14.37
CA ALA A 349 -9.01 -7.59 15.42
C ALA A 349 -8.68 -8.82 16.26
N LEU A 350 -9.69 -9.62 16.65
CA LEU A 350 -9.48 -10.85 17.39
C LEU A 350 -8.72 -11.89 16.57
N LYS A 351 -9.06 -12.09 15.29
CA LYS A 351 -8.40 -13.06 14.40
C LYS A 351 -6.92 -12.74 14.19
N ASN A 352 -6.64 -11.47 13.88
CA ASN A 352 -5.28 -10.98 13.67
C ASN A 352 -4.48 -10.89 14.97
N THR A 353 -5.15 -10.85 16.13
CA THR A 353 -4.44 -11.07 17.39
C THR A 353 -4.12 -12.53 17.56
N ASP A 354 -5.15 -13.38 17.53
CA ASP A 354 -4.93 -14.79 17.73
C ASP A 354 -6.09 -15.70 17.36
N ASP A 355 -5.80 -16.73 16.54
CA ASP A 355 -6.82 -17.61 15.96
C ASP A 355 -7.69 -18.37 17.00
N ARG A 356 -7.13 -18.67 18.18
CA ARG A 356 -7.84 -19.28 19.31
C ARG A 356 -8.98 -18.40 19.89
N LEU A 357 -9.04 -17.11 19.56
CA LEU A 357 -10.04 -16.17 20.10
C LEU A 357 -11.41 -16.24 19.40
N PHE A 358 -11.67 -17.24 18.57
CA PHE A 358 -12.98 -17.41 17.94
C PHE A 358 -14.14 -17.46 18.94
N LEU A 359 -14.01 -18.24 20.03
CA LEU A 359 -15.08 -18.32 21.05
C LEU A 359 -15.31 -16.97 21.77
N THR A 360 -14.27 -16.14 21.89
CA THR A 360 -14.41 -14.75 22.36
C THR A 360 -15.28 -13.94 21.42
N TRP A 361 -15.08 -14.07 20.10
CA TRP A 361 -15.91 -13.36 19.12
C TRP A 361 -17.36 -13.86 19.12
N ILE A 362 -17.58 -15.15 19.33
CA ILE A 362 -18.93 -15.73 19.49
C ILE A 362 -19.59 -15.18 20.76
N LYS A 363 -18.92 -15.21 21.91
CA LYS A 363 -19.45 -14.63 23.16
C LYS A 363 -19.70 -13.14 23.04
N PHE A 364 -18.86 -12.41 22.33
CA PHE A 364 -19.10 -11.01 22.04
C PHE A 364 -20.39 -10.82 21.21
N SER A 365 -20.58 -11.70 20.22
CA SER A 365 -21.74 -11.67 19.34
C SER A 365 -23.05 -11.97 20.08
N THR A 366 -23.04 -12.76 21.16
CA THR A 366 -24.26 -13.04 21.95
C THR A 366 -24.85 -11.79 22.61
N LYS A 367 -24.08 -10.70 22.75
CA LYS A 367 -24.59 -9.41 23.25
C LYS A 367 -25.61 -8.77 22.31
N SER A 368 -25.59 -9.14 21.03
CA SER A 368 -26.57 -8.65 20.06
C SER A 368 -27.82 -9.52 20.10
N ASN A 369 -28.99 -8.87 20.14
CA ASN A 369 -30.27 -9.56 19.96
C ASN A 369 -30.43 -10.23 18.58
N LYS A 370 -29.55 -9.95 17.62
CA LYS A 370 -29.54 -10.56 16.27
C LYS A 370 -28.83 -11.92 16.22
N PHE A 371 -28.05 -12.28 17.25
CA PHE A 371 -27.24 -13.49 17.25
C PHE A 371 -28.07 -14.75 17.47
N LYS A 372 -27.71 -15.84 16.78
CA LYS A 372 -28.30 -17.17 16.97
C LYS A 372 -27.21 -18.22 17.12
N TYR A 373 -27.37 -19.13 18.07
CA TYR A 373 -26.44 -20.25 18.29
C TYR A 373 -26.34 -21.22 17.08
N SER A 374 -27.35 -21.24 16.21
CA SER A 374 -27.29 -21.97 14.93
C SER A 374 -26.19 -21.46 14.01
N ASP A 375 -25.79 -20.19 14.15
CA ASP A 375 -24.92 -19.51 13.20
C ASP A 375 -23.44 -19.76 13.51
N ILE A 376 -23.10 -20.40 14.64
CA ILE A 376 -21.71 -20.57 15.10
C ILE A 376 -20.83 -21.26 14.04
N SER A 377 -21.35 -22.28 13.34
CA SER A 377 -20.61 -22.93 12.25
C SER A 377 -20.34 -21.98 11.08
N GLN A 378 -21.33 -21.19 10.67
CA GLN A 378 -21.18 -20.18 9.62
C GLN A 378 -20.19 -19.07 10.05
N ARG A 379 -20.27 -18.61 11.30
CA ARG A 379 -19.31 -17.63 11.85
C ARG A 379 -17.90 -18.21 11.88
N TYR A 380 -17.73 -19.50 12.13
CA TYR A 380 -16.41 -20.12 12.06
C TYR A 380 -15.86 -20.11 10.63
N ASP A 381 -16.68 -20.36 9.63
CA ASP A 381 -16.27 -20.27 8.22
C ASP A 381 -15.90 -18.83 7.83
N GLU A 382 -16.65 -17.83 8.30
CA GLU A 382 -16.29 -16.41 8.14
C GLU A 382 -14.95 -16.11 8.80
N TRP A 383 -14.76 -16.56 10.04
CA TRP A 383 -13.52 -16.41 10.81
C TRP A 383 -12.30 -17.02 10.10
N GLN A 384 -12.46 -18.13 9.38
CA GLN A 384 -11.38 -18.73 8.58
C GLN A 384 -11.02 -17.92 7.33
N ARG A 385 -11.92 -17.08 6.83
CA ARG A 385 -11.74 -16.25 5.63
C ARG A 385 -11.27 -14.82 5.91
N PHE A 386 -11.18 -14.42 7.18
CA PHE A 386 -10.69 -13.09 7.55
C PHE A 386 -9.25 -12.88 7.06
N ASP A 387 -8.99 -11.69 6.52
CA ASP A 387 -7.65 -11.31 6.05
C ASP A 387 -6.66 -11.21 7.21
N HIS A 388 -5.41 -11.60 6.94
CA HIS A 388 -4.30 -11.56 7.88
C HIS A 388 -3.17 -10.68 7.36
N GLY A 389 -2.61 -9.79 8.19
CA GLY A 389 -1.44 -9.00 7.77
C GLY A 389 -1.09 -7.83 8.68
N GLY A 390 0.12 -7.28 8.52
CA GLY A 390 0.69 -6.24 9.39
C GLY A 390 0.02 -4.86 9.37
N HIS A 391 -0.97 -4.66 8.49
CA HIS A 391 -1.82 -3.46 8.40
C HIS A 391 -3.25 -3.69 8.93
N CYS A 392 -3.57 -4.91 9.42
CA CYS A 392 -4.90 -5.26 9.92
C CYS A 392 -5.09 -4.86 11.39
N LEU A 393 -6.35 -4.73 11.82
CA LEU A 393 -6.72 -4.47 13.22
C LEU A 393 -6.20 -5.61 14.11
N SER A 394 -5.90 -5.33 15.39
CA SER A 394 -5.37 -6.33 16.34
C SER A 394 -5.86 -6.05 17.77
N SER A 395 -5.32 -6.72 18.79
CA SER A 395 -5.68 -6.51 20.19
C SER A 395 -5.48 -5.08 20.62
N ARG A 396 -4.50 -4.39 20.04
CA ARG A 396 -4.29 -2.95 20.24
C ARG A 396 -5.54 -2.13 19.90
N SER A 397 -6.29 -2.52 18.86
CA SER A 397 -7.56 -1.87 18.49
C SER A 397 -8.64 -2.11 19.54
N ILE A 398 -8.79 -3.34 20.02
CA ILE A 398 -9.77 -3.71 21.06
C ILE A 398 -9.47 -2.97 22.36
N ILE A 399 -8.22 -3.03 22.82
CA ILE A 399 -7.72 -2.32 24.01
C ILE A 399 -8.01 -0.83 23.89
N TYR A 400 -7.71 -0.24 22.73
CA TYR A 400 -7.96 1.17 22.48
C TYR A 400 -9.45 1.53 22.55
N TRP A 401 -10.32 0.78 21.86
CA TRP A 401 -11.77 1.04 21.86
C TRP A 401 -12.36 0.93 23.27
N ALA A 402 -11.96 -0.10 24.02
CA ALA A 402 -12.37 -0.30 25.41
C ALA A 402 -11.88 0.84 26.30
N LYS A 403 -10.59 1.17 26.26
CA LYS A 403 -9.99 2.25 27.04
C LYS A 403 -10.68 3.59 26.78
N HIS A 404 -10.80 3.98 25.51
CA HIS A 404 -11.39 5.26 25.14
C HIS A 404 -12.84 5.38 25.59
N TYR A 405 -13.63 4.33 25.43
CA TYR A 405 -15.02 4.32 25.89
C TYR A 405 -15.10 4.54 27.41
N TRP A 406 -14.34 3.78 28.20
CA TRP A 406 -14.40 3.86 29.66
C TRP A 406 -13.73 5.11 30.25
N ASP A 407 -12.65 5.61 29.65
CA ASP A 407 -12.03 6.88 30.06
C ASP A 407 -12.98 8.08 29.87
N ASN A 408 -13.79 8.08 28.81
CA ASN A 408 -14.79 9.12 28.59
C ASN A 408 -16.00 8.92 29.52
N LYS A 409 -16.47 7.68 29.66
CA LYS A 409 -17.61 7.36 30.52
C LYS A 409 -17.34 7.69 31.99
N GLU A 410 -16.12 7.43 32.48
CA GLU A 410 -15.69 7.83 33.83
C GLU A 410 -15.75 9.35 34.01
N LYS A 411 -15.29 10.14 33.03
CA LYS A 411 -15.31 11.60 33.09
C LYS A 411 -16.72 12.19 33.00
N GLU A 412 -17.57 11.63 32.14
CA GLU A 412 -18.90 12.16 31.83
C GLU A 412 -19.96 11.70 32.84
N GLU A 413 -19.89 10.43 33.26
CA GLU A 413 -20.91 9.79 34.09
C GLU A 413 -20.45 9.48 35.53
N ASN A 414 -19.16 9.73 35.85
CA ASN A 414 -18.56 9.45 37.17
C ASN A 414 -18.75 7.99 37.63
N VAL A 415 -18.59 7.05 36.68
CA VAL A 415 -18.70 5.59 36.92
C VAL A 415 -17.33 4.92 36.98
N GLU A 416 -17.25 3.77 37.64
CA GLU A 416 -16.02 2.98 37.73
C GLU A 416 -15.52 2.56 36.32
N ASN A 417 -14.22 2.76 36.07
CA ASN A 417 -13.59 2.44 34.79
C ASN A 417 -13.25 0.95 34.71
N GLU A 418 -14.13 0.18 34.07
CA GLU A 418 -13.98 -1.29 33.90
C GLU A 418 -12.73 -1.67 33.09
N PHE A 419 -12.27 -0.81 32.16
CA PHE A 419 -11.00 -1.04 31.47
C PHE A 419 -9.82 -1.04 32.45
N ASN A 420 -9.75 -0.03 33.32
CA ASN A 420 -8.71 0.08 34.34
C ASN A 420 -8.79 -1.09 35.34
N LYS A 421 -9.99 -1.61 35.63
CA LYS A 421 -10.19 -2.77 36.49
C LYS A 421 -9.60 -4.04 35.88
N ILE A 422 -9.89 -4.33 34.62
CA ILE A 422 -9.30 -5.47 33.88
C ILE A 422 -7.78 -5.34 33.77
N ALA A 423 -7.30 -4.14 33.41
CA ALA A 423 -5.85 -3.88 33.33
C ALA A 423 -5.16 -4.13 34.67
N LYS A 424 -5.76 -3.66 35.78
CA LYS A 424 -5.29 -3.96 37.15
C LYS A 424 -5.31 -5.46 37.44
N THR A 425 -6.34 -6.20 37.04
CA THR A 425 -6.38 -7.67 37.21
C THR A 425 -5.27 -8.38 36.43
N CYS A 426 -4.98 -7.96 35.21
CA CYS A 426 -3.91 -8.53 34.40
C CYS A 426 -2.52 -8.28 35.01
N VAL A 427 -2.24 -7.03 35.38
CA VAL A 427 -1.02 -6.68 36.11
C VAL A 427 -0.94 -7.50 37.41
N ASN A 428 -2.03 -7.59 38.16
CA ASN A 428 -2.10 -8.39 39.38
C ASN A 428 -1.76 -9.86 39.16
N TYR A 429 -2.18 -10.48 38.05
CA TYR A 429 -1.83 -11.87 37.76
C TYR A 429 -0.32 -12.07 37.60
N TYR A 430 0.35 -11.22 36.80
CA TYR A 430 1.79 -11.32 36.64
C TYR A 430 2.55 -10.95 37.92
N VAL A 431 2.03 -10.00 38.70
CA VAL A 431 2.54 -9.68 40.03
C VAL A 431 2.42 -10.87 40.97
N GLU A 432 1.27 -11.56 41.00
CA GLU A 432 1.10 -12.77 41.81
C GLU A 432 2.09 -13.86 41.44
N LYS A 433 2.36 -14.07 40.14
CA LYS A 433 3.41 -15.00 39.71
C LYS A 433 4.79 -14.67 40.24
N THR A 434 5.14 -13.39 40.35
CA THR A 434 6.42 -12.99 40.96
C THR A 434 6.46 -13.26 42.47
N ILE A 435 5.30 -13.39 43.12
CA ILE A 435 5.18 -13.66 44.55
C ILE A 435 5.19 -15.18 44.80
N THR A 436 4.46 -15.96 43.99
CA THR A 436 4.21 -17.38 44.24
C THR A 436 5.13 -18.34 43.47
N GLU A 437 5.67 -17.93 42.32
CA GLU A 437 6.47 -18.81 41.44
C GLU A 437 7.95 -18.40 41.42
N ASN A 438 8.32 -17.37 40.64
CA ASN A 438 9.70 -17.01 40.32
C ASN A 438 9.93 -15.49 40.33
N GLN A 439 11.11 -15.06 40.78
CA GLN A 439 11.50 -13.64 40.87
C GLN A 439 12.66 -13.33 39.92
N THR A 440 12.58 -13.78 38.66
CA THR A 440 13.62 -13.50 37.67
C THR A 440 13.48 -12.11 37.07
N ASP A 441 14.56 -11.59 36.49
CA ASP A 441 14.55 -10.28 35.82
C ASP A 441 13.54 -10.29 34.63
N PHE A 442 13.31 -11.45 34.00
CA PHE A 442 12.33 -11.64 32.94
C PHE A 442 10.88 -11.58 33.44
N ASP A 443 10.60 -12.13 34.63
CA ASP A 443 9.26 -12.08 35.23
C ASP A 443 8.87 -10.64 35.59
N PHE A 444 9.81 -9.86 36.13
CA PHE A 444 9.60 -8.43 36.34
C PHE A 444 9.46 -7.66 35.02
N ALA A 445 10.22 -8.02 33.98
CA ALA A 445 10.06 -7.40 32.66
C ALA A 445 8.69 -7.70 32.03
N LYS A 446 8.09 -8.87 32.32
CA LYS A 446 6.71 -9.19 31.92
C LYS A 446 5.69 -8.29 32.62
N VAL A 447 5.82 -8.10 33.94
CA VAL A 447 4.96 -7.15 34.68
C VAL A 447 5.07 -5.75 34.05
N LEU A 448 6.30 -5.29 33.82
CA LEU A 448 6.56 -4.00 33.19
C LEU A 448 5.95 -3.88 31.79
N THR A 449 6.01 -4.95 31.00
CA THR A 449 5.41 -5.02 29.66
C THR A 449 3.90 -4.90 29.71
N GLN A 450 3.24 -5.59 30.64
CA GLN A 450 1.78 -5.47 30.80
C GLN A 450 1.36 -4.06 31.23
N MET A 451 2.15 -3.42 32.08
CA MET A 451 1.86 -2.05 32.52
C MET A 451 2.02 -1.02 31.39
N PHE A 452 2.97 -1.20 30.47
CA PHE A 452 3.44 -0.10 29.62
C PHE A 452 3.58 -0.39 28.11
N SER A 453 3.19 -1.57 27.62
CA SER A 453 3.30 -1.95 26.19
C SER A 453 2.58 -1.04 25.20
N ASN A 454 1.54 -0.31 25.64
CA ASN A 454 0.81 0.65 24.80
C ASN A 454 1.44 2.07 24.80
N GLN A 455 2.44 2.30 25.65
CA GLN A 455 3.08 3.60 25.83
C GLN A 455 4.54 3.62 25.39
N PHE A 456 5.21 2.47 25.31
CA PHE A 456 6.63 2.40 24.95
C PHE A 456 6.87 1.38 23.85
N VAL A 457 7.91 1.61 23.05
CA VAL A 457 8.41 0.67 22.06
C VAL A 457 9.93 0.81 21.94
N CYS A 458 10.63 -0.32 21.81
CA CYS A 458 12.06 -0.37 21.55
C CYS A 458 12.28 -0.61 20.05
N VAL A 459 13.13 0.17 19.40
CA VAL A 459 13.28 0.14 17.93
C VAL A 459 14.66 -0.28 17.46
N ALA A 460 15.69 -0.18 18.30
CA ALA A 460 17.05 -0.53 17.93
C ALA A 460 17.78 -1.18 19.10
N PHE A 461 18.09 -2.47 18.96
CA PHE A 461 18.76 -3.25 20.00
C PHE A 461 20.20 -2.78 20.25
N LYS A 462 20.93 -2.37 19.20
CA LYS A 462 22.33 -1.94 19.29
C LYS A 462 22.51 -0.56 19.94
N ASN A 463 21.60 0.37 19.65
CA ASN A 463 21.72 1.78 20.06
C ASN A 463 20.77 2.14 21.22
N ASP A 464 20.04 1.16 21.76
CA ASP A 464 19.08 1.33 22.86
C ASP A 464 18.09 2.50 22.66
N MET A 465 17.53 2.58 21.45
CA MET A 465 16.58 3.62 21.07
C MET A 465 15.15 3.18 21.35
N TRP A 466 14.41 4.05 22.04
CA TRP A 466 13.02 3.84 22.42
C TRP A 466 12.15 4.99 21.95
N TYR A 467 10.85 4.75 21.87
CA TYR A 467 9.84 5.79 21.73
C TYR A 467 8.82 5.67 22.84
N LYS A 468 8.35 6.82 23.34
CA LYS A 468 7.19 6.92 24.25
C LYS A 468 6.04 7.59 23.53
N TYR A 469 4.86 7.00 23.64
CA TYR A 469 3.62 7.59 23.17
C TYR A 469 3.09 8.58 24.20
N GLU A 470 3.02 9.86 23.82
CA GLU A 470 2.55 10.95 24.68
C GLU A 470 2.05 12.10 23.79
N GLN A 471 1.04 12.85 24.26
CA GLN A 471 0.49 14.00 23.51
C GLN A 471 0.15 13.67 22.05
N HIS A 472 -0.57 12.56 21.83
CA HIS A 472 -1.03 12.12 20.50
C HIS A 472 0.07 11.70 19.51
N ARG A 473 1.32 11.54 19.94
CA ARG A 473 2.45 11.17 19.07
C ARG A 473 3.50 10.30 19.77
N TRP A 474 4.40 9.72 18.99
CA TRP A 474 5.58 9.02 19.46
C TRP A 474 6.75 9.98 19.61
N ILE A 475 7.36 10.03 20.80
CA ILE A 475 8.50 10.88 21.12
C ILE A 475 9.73 9.99 21.29
N PRO A 476 10.82 10.22 20.52
CA PRO A 476 12.04 9.44 20.66
C PRO A 476 12.70 9.68 22.02
N MET A 477 13.29 8.64 22.60
CA MET A 477 14.05 8.71 23.84
C MET A 477 15.21 7.71 23.85
N GLU A 478 16.29 8.11 24.50
CA GLU A 478 17.48 7.28 24.66
C GLU A 478 17.37 6.42 25.91
N CYS A 479 17.83 5.18 25.82
CA CYS A 479 18.00 4.24 26.95
C CYS A 479 16.73 3.95 27.78
N GLY A 480 15.54 4.26 27.26
CA GLY A 480 14.27 4.02 27.96
C GLY A 480 14.20 4.65 29.35
N ILE A 481 14.86 5.80 29.58
CA ILE A 481 15.04 6.40 30.92
C ILE A 481 13.72 6.55 31.67
N LYS A 482 12.65 6.98 30.98
CA LYS A 482 11.33 7.14 31.61
C LYS A 482 10.73 5.80 32.01
N LEU A 483 10.85 4.75 31.19
CA LEU A 483 10.39 3.41 31.53
C LEU A 483 11.15 2.84 32.74
N LYS A 484 12.48 3.04 32.77
CA LYS A 484 13.32 2.65 33.92
C LYS A 484 12.92 3.37 35.22
N TYR A 485 12.52 4.64 35.14
CA TYR A 485 11.99 5.39 36.29
C TYR A 485 10.68 4.78 36.80
N LEU A 486 9.77 4.40 35.90
CA LEU A 486 8.47 3.79 36.24
C LEU A 486 8.59 2.45 36.98
N ILE A 487 9.75 1.78 36.89
CA ILE A 487 10.02 0.57 37.70
C ILE A 487 10.08 0.93 39.20
N SER A 488 10.67 2.06 39.56
CA SER A 488 10.85 2.48 40.97
C SER A 488 9.65 3.23 41.55
N THR A 489 8.71 3.66 40.70
CA THR A 489 7.49 4.36 41.09
C THR A 489 6.30 3.44 40.86
N ASP A 490 5.73 3.46 39.67
CA ASP A 490 4.44 2.87 39.36
C ASP A 490 4.43 1.35 39.55
N MET A 491 5.48 0.65 39.08
CA MET A 491 5.58 -0.80 39.27
C MET A 491 5.82 -1.15 40.75
N HIS A 492 6.64 -0.36 41.45
CA HIS A 492 6.86 -0.53 42.89
C HIS A 492 5.55 -0.36 43.68
N ASP A 493 4.76 0.65 43.35
CA ASP A 493 3.54 1.00 44.07
C ASP A 493 2.48 -0.10 43.96
N VAL A 494 2.44 -0.84 42.85
CA VAL A 494 1.58 -2.03 42.71
C VAL A 494 1.89 -3.09 43.77
N TYR A 495 3.17 -3.35 44.07
CA TYR A 495 3.54 -4.29 45.13
C TYR A 495 3.29 -3.70 46.52
N GLN A 496 3.54 -2.40 46.69
CA GLN A 496 3.30 -1.70 47.95
C GLN A 496 1.83 -1.71 48.35
N ASP A 497 0.92 -1.46 47.41
CA ASP A 497 -0.53 -1.49 47.62
C ASP A 497 -1.02 -2.89 48.02
N LYS A 498 -0.43 -3.95 47.44
CA LYS A 498 -0.69 -5.33 47.85
C LYS A 498 -0.18 -5.63 49.26
N ILE A 499 1.00 -5.13 49.64
CA ILE A 499 1.50 -5.26 51.02
C ILE A 499 0.51 -4.62 51.99
N ILE A 500 0.05 -3.39 51.72
CA ILE A 500 -0.92 -2.69 52.56
C ILE A 500 -2.21 -3.51 52.70
N THR A 501 -2.72 -4.04 51.58
CA THR A 501 -3.93 -4.87 51.55
C THR A 501 -3.77 -6.15 52.37
N CYS A 502 -2.68 -6.90 52.18
CA CYS A 502 -2.38 -8.10 52.95
C CYS A 502 -2.19 -7.77 54.43
N THR A 503 -1.48 -6.69 54.76
CA THR A 503 -1.25 -6.23 56.14
C THR A 503 -2.57 -5.89 56.85
N GLY A 504 -3.53 -5.30 56.15
CA GLY A 504 -4.87 -5.05 56.68
C GLY A 504 -5.64 -6.33 57.04
N GLN A 505 -5.37 -7.45 56.36
CA GLN A 505 -5.98 -8.75 56.64
C GLN A 505 -5.37 -9.45 57.87
N PHE A 506 -4.16 -9.06 58.33
CA PHE A 506 -3.54 -9.62 59.55
C PHE A 506 -4.35 -9.36 60.81
N ASN A 507 -5.05 -8.23 60.87
CA ASN A 507 -5.74 -7.80 62.09
C ASN A 507 -7.05 -8.56 62.34
N ALA A 508 -7.40 -9.55 61.50
CA ALA A 508 -8.65 -10.30 61.56
C ALA A 508 -8.49 -11.78 61.94
N TYR A 509 -7.25 -12.30 62.09
CA TYR A 509 -6.98 -13.73 62.31
C TYR A 509 -5.87 -13.95 63.37
N ASP A 510 -5.96 -15.06 64.12
CA ASP A 510 -4.98 -15.43 65.16
C ASP A 510 -3.65 -15.94 64.58
N GLN A 511 -2.55 -15.74 65.31
CA GLN A 511 -1.17 -16.04 64.86
C GLN A 511 -0.87 -17.52 64.61
N GLU A 512 -1.73 -18.43 65.07
CA GLU A 512 -1.57 -19.89 64.88
C GLU A 512 -2.31 -20.43 63.64
N ASP A 513 -2.95 -19.57 62.85
CA ASP A 513 -3.67 -19.96 61.63
C ASP A 513 -2.72 -20.14 60.42
N ASP A 514 -2.90 -21.20 59.64
CA ASP A 514 -2.12 -21.48 58.42
C ASP A 514 -2.21 -20.33 57.39
N PHE A 515 -3.34 -19.62 57.34
CA PHE A 515 -3.55 -18.44 56.51
C PHE A 515 -2.68 -17.24 56.96
N TRP A 516 -2.46 -17.09 58.28
CA TRP A 516 -1.59 -16.04 58.83
C TRP A 516 -0.15 -16.27 58.39
N ASN A 517 0.34 -17.51 58.52
CA ASN A 517 1.69 -17.90 58.13
C ASN A 517 1.94 -17.77 56.63
N ASP A 518 0.95 -18.05 55.77
CA ASP A 518 1.06 -17.82 54.33
C ASP A 518 1.11 -16.32 54.00
N THR A 519 0.24 -15.53 54.63
CA THR A 519 0.17 -14.07 54.42
C THR A 519 1.47 -13.37 54.84
N GLU A 520 2.08 -13.77 55.97
CA GLU A 520 3.38 -13.26 56.43
C GLU A 520 4.51 -13.53 55.43
N LYS A 521 4.57 -14.75 54.88
CA LYS A 521 5.55 -15.11 53.85
C LYS A 521 5.38 -14.26 52.60
N ARG A 522 4.14 -14.05 52.15
CA ARG A 522 3.81 -13.22 50.98
C ARG A 522 4.24 -11.77 51.19
N VAL A 523 3.95 -11.17 52.34
CA VAL A 523 4.37 -9.79 52.68
C VAL A 523 5.89 -9.65 52.71
N THR A 524 6.59 -10.65 53.25
CA THR A 524 8.06 -10.66 53.30
C THR A 524 8.66 -10.72 51.89
N ILE A 525 8.10 -11.54 51.00
CA ILE A 525 8.50 -11.63 49.59
C ILE A 525 8.28 -10.28 48.90
N MET A 526 7.08 -9.71 48.99
CA MET A 526 6.76 -8.43 48.34
C MET A 526 7.65 -7.29 48.82
N SER A 527 7.96 -7.22 50.12
CA SER A 527 8.85 -6.18 50.68
C SER A 527 10.27 -6.26 50.09
N LYS A 528 10.78 -7.48 49.86
CA LYS A 528 12.06 -7.70 49.16
C LYS A 528 11.99 -7.29 47.69
N ILE A 529 10.85 -7.55 47.03
CA ILE A 529 10.60 -7.09 45.65
C ILE A 529 10.62 -5.56 45.59
N CYS A 530 9.90 -4.85 46.46
CA CYS A 530 9.90 -3.38 46.50
C CYS A 530 11.33 -2.81 46.63
N THR A 531 12.17 -3.41 47.47
CA THR A 531 13.59 -3.05 47.59
C THR A 531 14.35 -3.32 46.28
N THR A 532 14.10 -4.46 45.64
CA THR A 532 14.71 -4.87 44.36
C THR A 532 14.37 -3.90 43.22
N LEU A 533 13.12 -3.42 43.16
CA LEU A 533 12.66 -2.48 42.12
C LEU A 533 13.25 -1.07 42.26
N LYS A 534 13.83 -0.74 43.42
CA LYS A 534 14.57 0.50 43.67
C LYS A 534 16.08 0.36 43.44
N ASP A 535 16.60 -0.87 43.38
CA ASP A 535 18.00 -1.12 43.07
C ASP A 535 18.34 -0.84 41.61
N ASN A 536 19.38 -0.04 41.36
CA ASN A 536 19.73 0.38 40.00
C ASN A 536 20.28 -0.79 39.15
N GLY A 537 21.08 -1.69 39.75
CA GLY A 537 21.65 -2.82 39.03
C GLY A 537 20.60 -3.85 38.60
N LYS A 538 19.58 -4.05 39.44
CA LYS A 538 18.40 -4.87 39.13
C LYS A 538 17.53 -4.24 38.06
N LYS A 539 17.25 -2.94 38.15
CA LYS A 539 16.56 -2.21 37.07
C LYS A 539 17.24 -2.35 35.72
N ASP A 540 18.57 -2.29 35.68
CA ASP A 540 19.32 -2.48 34.44
C ASP A 540 19.10 -3.87 33.84
N LYS A 541 19.05 -4.92 34.68
CA LYS A 541 18.75 -6.28 34.21
C LYS A 541 17.31 -6.42 33.72
N ILE A 542 16.34 -5.87 34.45
CA ILE A 542 14.93 -5.84 34.03
C ILE A 542 14.77 -5.11 32.70
N MET A 543 15.43 -3.95 32.53
CA MET A 543 15.41 -3.20 31.27
C MET A 543 16.04 -3.98 30.12
N LYS A 544 17.09 -4.78 30.37
CA LYS A 544 17.70 -5.65 29.34
C LYS A 544 16.70 -6.66 28.80
N GLU A 545 15.93 -7.32 29.68
CA GLU A 545 14.87 -8.25 29.29
C GLU A 545 13.69 -7.53 28.63
N ALA A 546 13.29 -6.37 29.18
CA ALA A 546 12.21 -5.55 28.63
C ALA A 546 12.51 -5.10 27.18
N ARG A 547 13.77 -4.79 26.84
CA ARG A 547 14.15 -4.46 25.46
C ARG A 547 13.69 -5.52 24.47
N VAL A 548 13.78 -6.80 24.83
CA VAL A 548 13.35 -7.91 23.96
C VAL A 548 11.83 -7.94 23.83
N LEU A 549 11.11 -7.72 24.94
CA LEU A 549 9.64 -7.75 24.99
C LEU A 549 8.97 -6.56 24.28
N PHE A 550 9.63 -5.40 24.28
CA PHE A 550 9.14 -4.16 23.67
C PHE A 550 9.66 -3.93 22.24
N TYR A 551 10.48 -4.84 21.69
CA TYR A 551 11.14 -4.65 20.40
C TYR A 551 10.17 -4.75 19.22
N ASP A 552 10.14 -3.73 18.35
CA ASP A 552 9.45 -3.73 17.07
C ASP A 552 10.41 -3.28 15.96
N ASN A 553 10.87 -4.24 15.14
CA ASN A 553 11.83 -3.99 14.07
C ASN A 553 11.24 -3.25 12.86
N LYS A 554 9.91 -3.18 12.73
CA LYS A 554 9.22 -2.50 11.61
C LYS A 554 8.73 -1.11 12.00
N PHE A 555 8.91 -0.69 13.25
CA PHE A 555 8.40 0.60 13.74
C PHE A 555 8.94 1.79 12.94
N ILE A 556 10.24 1.80 12.62
CA ILE A 556 10.90 2.89 11.88
C ILE A 556 10.40 3.01 10.44
N GLU A 557 10.00 1.89 9.82
CA GLU A 557 9.42 1.90 8.46
C GLU A 557 8.01 2.51 8.46
N LYS A 558 7.28 2.38 9.58
CA LYS A 558 5.91 2.87 9.73
C LYS A 558 5.83 4.32 10.22
N ILE A 559 6.86 4.79 10.92
CA ILE A 559 6.85 6.12 11.55
C ILE A 559 6.75 7.23 10.49
N ASP A 560 5.77 8.12 10.66
CA ASP A 560 5.42 9.22 9.76
C ASP A 560 5.21 8.81 8.28
N ALA A 561 4.92 7.53 8.03
CA ALA A 561 4.77 6.99 6.68
C ALA A 561 3.38 7.24 6.06
N ASN A 562 2.35 7.50 6.89
CA ASN A 562 0.99 7.71 6.40
C ASN A 562 0.83 9.14 5.83
N PRO A 563 0.58 9.30 4.51
CA PRO A 563 0.50 10.63 3.91
C PRO A 563 -0.81 11.36 4.22
N ASN A 564 -1.82 10.68 4.75
CA ASN A 564 -3.14 11.26 5.03
C ASN A 564 -3.29 11.79 6.45
N LEU A 565 -2.26 11.65 7.30
CA LEU A 565 -2.30 12.10 8.69
C LEU A 565 -1.40 13.32 8.87
N LEU A 566 -1.88 14.30 9.64
CA LEU A 566 -1.13 15.47 10.06
C LEU A 566 -1.31 15.66 11.57
N GLY A 567 -0.20 15.59 12.31
CA GLY A 567 -0.17 15.71 13.76
C GLY A 567 -0.16 17.15 14.26
N PHE A 568 -1.00 17.44 15.24
CA PHE A 568 -1.11 18.68 16.01
C PHE A 568 -0.82 18.40 17.49
N ASP A 569 -0.61 19.43 18.31
CA ASP A 569 -0.37 19.21 19.74
C ASP A 569 -1.62 18.72 20.49
N ASN A 570 -2.82 18.99 19.96
CA ASN A 570 -4.11 18.55 20.52
C ASN A 570 -4.77 17.38 19.77
N GLY A 571 -4.12 16.78 18.76
CA GLY A 571 -4.71 15.66 18.02
C GLY A 571 -4.14 15.45 16.62
N ILE A 572 -4.89 14.77 15.76
CA ILE A 572 -4.50 14.45 14.39
C ILE A 572 -5.65 14.82 13.45
N VAL A 573 -5.32 15.50 12.35
CA VAL A 573 -6.23 15.64 11.20
C VAL A 573 -6.03 14.45 10.28
N ASP A 574 -7.13 13.74 10.00
CA ASP A 574 -7.19 12.61 9.08
C ASP A 574 -7.86 13.06 7.78
N PHE A 575 -7.05 13.27 6.74
CA PHE A 575 -7.54 13.75 5.44
C PHE A 575 -8.34 12.71 4.66
N LYS A 576 -8.16 11.41 4.97
CA LYS A 576 -8.92 10.33 4.34
C LYS A 576 -10.34 10.28 4.90
N GLU A 577 -10.46 10.34 6.22
CA GLU A 577 -11.76 10.33 6.92
C GLU A 577 -12.39 11.72 7.04
N LYS A 578 -11.67 12.77 6.64
CA LYS A 578 -12.06 14.19 6.70
C LYS A 578 -12.52 14.63 8.10
N ARG A 579 -11.75 14.27 9.12
CA ARG A 579 -12.06 14.58 10.53
C ARG A 579 -10.82 14.89 11.35
N PHE A 580 -11.02 15.64 12.43
CA PHE A 580 -10.05 15.80 13.50
C PHE A 580 -10.36 14.81 14.63
N ARG A 581 -9.35 14.14 15.16
CA ARG A 581 -9.49 13.12 16.21
C ARG A 581 -8.25 13.09 17.12
N PRO A 582 -8.34 12.54 18.33
CA PRO A 582 -7.14 12.19 19.09
C PRO A 582 -6.22 11.30 18.27
N GLY A 583 -4.90 11.51 18.38
CA GLY A 583 -3.94 10.58 17.81
C GLY A 583 -3.91 9.26 18.56
N TYR A 584 -3.47 8.20 17.87
CA TYR A 584 -3.33 6.85 18.38
C TYR A 584 -1.91 6.30 18.19
N PRO A 585 -1.44 5.37 19.05
CA PRO A 585 -0.15 4.70 18.87
C PRO A 585 0.02 4.04 17.49
N HIS A 586 -1.07 3.57 16.88
CA HIS A 586 -1.05 2.92 15.56
C HIS A 586 -1.10 3.90 14.38
N ASP A 587 -1.23 5.20 14.62
CA ASP A 587 -1.06 6.22 13.58
C ASP A 587 0.41 6.38 13.19
N TYR A 588 1.32 5.89 14.05
CA TYR A 588 2.77 5.98 13.88
C TYR A 588 3.27 7.40 13.62
N ILE A 589 2.59 8.42 14.15
CA ILE A 589 3.00 9.82 14.01
C ILE A 589 3.99 10.18 15.10
N SER A 590 5.11 10.79 14.72
CA SER A 590 6.09 11.40 15.62
C SER A 590 6.18 12.91 15.45
N LYS A 591 5.81 13.42 14.28
CA LYS A 591 5.87 14.86 13.94
C LYS A 591 4.63 15.64 14.39
N SER A 592 4.84 16.91 14.74
CA SER A 592 3.78 17.88 15.04
C SER A 592 3.97 19.21 14.32
N THR A 593 2.84 19.84 13.99
CA THR A 593 2.77 21.25 13.57
C THR A 593 3.19 22.23 14.66
N LYS A 594 3.28 21.79 15.92
CA LYS A 594 3.55 22.62 17.13
C LYS A 594 2.47 23.68 17.40
N ILE A 595 1.27 23.47 16.86
CA ILE A 595 0.09 24.29 17.14
C ILE A 595 -1.10 23.36 17.44
N ASN A 596 -2.17 23.95 17.98
CA ASN A 596 -3.46 23.29 18.10
C ASN A 596 -4.23 23.44 16.79
N TYR A 597 -4.97 22.39 16.40
CA TYR A 597 -5.97 22.50 15.36
C TYR A 597 -7.30 22.98 15.94
N ILE A 598 -7.93 23.93 15.25
CA ILE A 598 -9.26 24.44 15.57
C ILE A 598 -10.08 24.39 14.26
N PRO A 599 -11.24 23.70 14.24
CA PRO A 599 -12.09 23.66 13.06
C PRO A 599 -12.50 25.06 12.58
N LEU A 600 -12.55 25.26 11.25
CA LEU A 600 -12.86 26.56 10.65
C LEU A 600 -14.22 27.13 11.09
N GLU A 601 -15.22 26.27 11.35
CA GLU A 601 -16.52 26.73 11.86
C GLU A 601 -16.42 27.30 13.28
N GLU A 602 -15.54 26.76 14.14
CA GLU A 602 -15.29 27.32 15.47
C GLU A 602 -14.55 28.67 15.38
N ILE A 603 -13.58 28.78 14.46
CA ILE A 603 -12.89 30.05 14.15
C ILE A 603 -13.89 31.12 13.71
N ARG A 604 -14.88 30.79 12.87
CA ARG A 604 -15.90 31.74 12.39
C ARG A 604 -16.81 32.24 13.50
N ASN A 605 -17.07 31.41 14.52
CA ASN A 605 -17.91 31.76 15.65
C ASN A 605 -17.18 32.61 16.71
N ASP A 606 -15.84 32.68 16.67
CA ASP A 606 -15.02 33.55 17.50
C ASP A 606 -14.82 34.91 16.78
N PRO A 607 -15.33 36.04 17.31
CA PRO A 607 -15.21 37.34 16.66
C PRO A 607 -13.76 37.80 16.38
N GLU A 608 -12.82 37.50 17.29
CA GLU A 608 -11.42 37.90 17.14
C GLU A 608 -10.73 37.05 16.08
N LYS A 609 -10.98 35.73 16.07
CA LYS A 609 -10.40 34.84 15.04
C LYS A 609 -11.06 34.99 13.67
N SER A 610 -12.35 35.31 13.63
CA SER A 610 -13.08 35.63 12.39
C SER A 610 -12.51 36.89 11.71
N LYS A 611 -12.07 37.89 12.48
CA LYS A 611 -11.33 39.04 11.93
C LYS A 611 -10.02 38.62 11.25
N GLN A 612 -9.31 37.64 11.81
CA GLN A 612 -8.06 37.12 11.21
C GLN A 612 -8.32 36.50 9.84
N ILE A 613 -9.47 35.84 9.60
CA ILE A 613 -9.84 35.34 8.26
C ILE A 613 -9.82 36.48 7.24
N THR A 614 -10.51 37.59 7.54
CA THR A 614 -10.57 38.76 6.66
C THR A 614 -9.17 39.37 6.42
N GLU A 615 -8.33 39.42 7.45
CA GLU A 615 -6.95 39.92 7.33
C GLU A 615 -6.09 39.01 6.44
N ILE A 616 -6.22 37.70 6.58
CA ILE A 616 -5.52 36.69 5.77
C ILE A 616 -6.00 36.75 4.31
N GLU A 617 -7.30 36.86 4.05
CA GLU A 617 -7.85 36.99 2.70
C GLU A 617 -7.37 38.29 2.03
N THR A 618 -7.29 39.38 2.80
CA THR A 618 -6.71 40.65 2.34
C THR A 618 -5.22 40.48 2.01
N PHE A 619 -4.45 39.83 2.88
CA PHE A 619 -3.04 39.55 2.64
C PHE A 619 -2.83 38.71 1.37
N MET A 620 -3.61 37.64 1.18
CA MET A 620 -3.50 36.77 0.01
C MET A 620 -3.92 37.45 -1.30
N SER A 621 -4.97 38.29 -1.27
CA SER A 621 -5.38 39.07 -2.43
C SER A 621 -4.43 40.23 -2.77
N GLN A 622 -3.72 40.78 -1.78
CA GLN A 622 -2.64 41.73 -2.02
C GLN A 622 -1.39 41.04 -2.57
N LEU A 623 -1.05 39.84 -2.11
CA LEU A 623 0.05 39.05 -2.68
C LEU A 623 -0.22 38.63 -4.12
N PHE A 624 -1.47 38.24 -4.41
CA PHE A 624 -1.90 37.74 -5.71
C PHE A 624 -3.20 38.43 -6.14
N PRO A 625 -3.13 39.61 -6.79
CA PRO A 625 -4.32 40.37 -7.21
C PRO A 625 -5.14 39.68 -8.31
N ASP A 626 -4.48 38.87 -9.14
CA ASP A 626 -5.15 37.98 -10.06
C ASP A 626 -5.88 36.87 -9.29
N LYS A 627 -7.21 36.86 -9.37
CA LYS A 627 -8.05 35.90 -8.64
C LYS A 627 -7.78 34.44 -9.03
N THR A 628 -7.43 34.17 -10.28
CA THR A 628 -7.13 32.81 -10.75
C THR A 628 -5.81 32.31 -10.17
N LEU A 629 -4.79 33.18 -10.16
CA LEU A 629 -3.52 32.90 -9.51
C LEU A 629 -3.69 32.76 -7.99
N CYS A 630 -4.45 33.66 -7.35
CA CYS A 630 -4.72 33.60 -5.91
C CYS A 630 -5.38 32.26 -5.51
N LYS A 631 -6.37 31.81 -6.28
CA LYS A 631 -7.00 30.50 -6.10
C LYS A 631 -5.99 29.36 -6.24
N TYR A 632 -5.16 29.39 -7.30
CA TYR A 632 -4.09 28.40 -7.50
C TYR A 632 -3.15 28.32 -6.30
N ILE A 633 -2.77 29.47 -5.72
CA ILE A 633 -1.88 29.49 -4.55
C ILE A 633 -2.57 28.91 -3.31
N TRP A 634 -3.83 29.24 -3.06
CA TRP A 634 -4.59 28.61 -1.98
C TRP A 634 -4.62 27.08 -2.09
N GLU A 635 -4.91 26.56 -3.29
CA GLU A 635 -4.89 25.12 -3.56
C GLU A 635 -3.48 24.53 -3.41
N LEU A 636 -2.43 25.21 -3.89
CA LEU A 636 -1.04 24.79 -3.74
C LEU A 636 -0.61 24.71 -2.27
N LEU A 637 -0.87 25.75 -1.48
CA LEU A 637 -0.51 25.77 -0.05
C LEU A 637 -1.28 24.72 0.73
N ALA A 638 -2.58 24.54 0.44
CA ALA A 638 -3.40 23.51 1.06
C ALA A 638 -2.89 22.11 0.70
N SER A 639 -2.54 21.88 -0.57
CA SER A 639 -1.99 20.61 -1.02
C SER A 639 -0.70 20.24 -0.27
N CYS A 640 0.06 21.20 0.27
CA CYS A 640 1.24 20.90 1.08
C CYS A 640 0.89 20.15 2.36
N LEU A 641 -0.32 20.26 2.91
CA LEU A 641 -0.68 19.61 4.18
C LEU A 641 -0.79 18.07 4.06
N ILE A 642 -1.10 17.56 2.86
CA ILE A 642 -1.20 16.13 2.58
C ILE A 642 0.11 15.61 1.96
N GLY A 643 0.55 14.44 2.41
CA GLY A 643 1.79 13.80 1.97
C GLY A 643 1.75 13.17 0.58
N ILE A 644 0.69 13.41 -0.20
CA ILE A 644 0.52 12.87 -1.55
C ILE A 644 0.86 13.96 -2.57
N ASN A 645 1.71 13.62 -3.54
CA ASN A 645 2.14 14.54 -4.60
C ASN A 645 1.41 14.24 -5.92
N TYR A 646 0.09 14.48 -5.96
CA TYR A 646 -0.75 14.24 -7.15
C TYR A 646 -0.26 15.00 -8.39
N ASN A 647 0.17 16.25 -8.21
CA ASN A 647 0.57 17.11 -9.32
C ASN A 647 2.03 16.88 -9.78
N GLN A 648 2.87 16.23 -8.97
CA GLN A 648 4.30 16.02 -9.24
C GLN A 648 5.06 17.32 -9.58
N THR A 649 4.76 18.42 -8.89
CA THR A 649 5.28 19.76 -9.23
C THR A 649 6.48 20.19 -8.39
N PHE A 650 7.42 20.87 -9.02
CA PHE A 650 8.47 21.70 -8.45
C PHE A 650 8.12 23.17 -8.66
N ASN A 651 7.89 23.90 -7.58
CA ASN A 651 7.31 25.24 -7.62
C ASN A 651 8.39 26.31 -7.44
N ILE A 652 8.46 27.27 -8.37
CA ILE A 652 9.43 28.36 -8.36
C ILE A 652 8.68 29.67 -8.12
N PHE A 653 8.85 30.24 -6.93
CA PHE A 653 8.33 31.56 -6.58
C PHE A 653 9.31 32.62 -7.10
N MET A 654 8.92 33.31 -8.17
CA MET A 654 9.73 34.29 -8.88
C MET A 654 9.27 35.72 -8.58
N GLY A 655 10.18 36.62 -8.21
CA GLY A 655 9.87 38.05 -8.05
C GLY A 655 11.11 38.87 -7.68
N ILE A 656 11.00 40.20 -7.67
CA ILE A 656 12.13 41.15 -7.67
C ILE A 656 12.39 41.84 -6.32
N GLY A 657 12.21 41.11 -5.22
CA GLY A 657 12.35 41.62 -3.85
C GLY A 657 11.14 42.45 -3.37
N SER A 658 10.89 42.46 -2.04
CA SER A 658 9.77 43.17 -1.41
C SER A 658 8.37 42.79 -1.96
N ASN A 659 8.17 41.52 -2.32
CA ASN A 659 6.95 40.95 -2.93
C ASN A 659 6.18 40.00 -1.99
N GLY A 660 6.69 39.75 -0.78
CA GLY A 660 6.05 38.87 0.21
C GLY A 660 6.34 37.37 0.12
N LYS A 661 7.20 36.91 -0.82
CA LYS A 661 7.65 35.50 -0.93
C LYS A 661 8.11 34.90 0.41
N SER A 662 9.05 35.58 1.07
CA SER A 662 9.65 35.11 2.33
C SER A 662 8.64 35.12 3.49
N LEU A 663 7.69 36.06 3.48
CA LEU A 663 6.63 36.12 4.50
C LEU A 663 5.64 34.96 4.35
N LEU A 664 5.25 34.62 3.12
CA LEU A 664 4.38 33.48 2.85
C LEU A 664 5.05 32.16 3.25
N LEU A 665 6.32 31.96 2.90
CA LEU A 665 7.09 30.79 3.33
C LEU A 665 7.28 30.73 4.85
N LYS A 666 7.46 31.88 5.51
CA LYS A 666 7.52 31.97 6.98
C LYS A 666 6.20 31.54 7.61
N LEU A 667 5.06 32.00 7.08
CA LEU A 667 3.74 31.57 7.55
C LEU A 667 3.55 30.06 7.37
N MET A 668 3.92 29.49 6.21
CA MET A 668 3.89 28.04 6.00
C MET A 668 4.81 27.27 6.96
N LYS A 669 6.01 27.77 7.23
CA LYS A 669 6.93 27.19 8.22
C LYS A 669 6.32 27.18 9.62
N ASN A 670 5.70 28.29 10.03
CA ASN A 670 5.08 28.41 11.34
C ASN A 670 3.94 27.41 11.55
N ILE A 671 3.07 27.21 10.54
CA ILE A 671 1.93 26.30 10.67
C ILE A 671 2.30 24.83 10.50
N LEU A 672 3.39 24.51 9.79
CA LEU A 672 3.80 23.12 9.53
C LEU A 672 4.75 22.57 10.59
N GLY A 673 5.43 23.40 11.38
CA GLY A 673 6.30 22.93 12.46
C GLY A 673 7.34 21.91 11.97
N GLU A 674 7.32 20.70 12.53
CA GLU A 674 8.24 19.60 12.17
C GLU A 674 7.97 18.96 10.80
N TYR A 675 6.88 19.35 10.15
CA TYR A 675 6.55 18.98 8.78
C TYR A 675 7.13 19.95 7.73
N TYR A 676 7.86 20.99 8.15
CA TYR A 676 8.62 21.86 7.27
C TYR A 676 10.13 21.65 7.47
N GLU A 677 10.88 21.53 6.38
CA GLU A 677 12.34 21.46 6.43
C GLU A 677 12.97 22.37 5.37
N LEU A 678 14.22 22.80 5.59
CA LEU A 678 15.00 23.51 4.58
C LEU A 678 15.94 22.53 3.89
N LEU A 679 15.81 22.46 2.57
CA LEU A 679 16.73 21.69 1.73
C LEU A 679 17.82 22.64 1.22
N PRO A 680 19.11 22.31 1.41
CA PRO A 680 20.18 23.12 0.84
C PRO A 680 20.06 23.19 -0.69
N LEU A 681 20.24 24.38 -1.26
CA LEU A 681 20.16 24.56 -2.70
C LEU A 681 21.16 23.67 -3.45
N SER A 682 22.33 23.44 -2.85
CA SER A 682 23.35 22.54 -3.38
C SER A 682 22.82 21.14 -3.68
N TYR A 683 21.82 20.65 -2.95
CA TYR A 683 21.24 19.35 -3.21
C TYR A 683 20.52 19.29 -4.57
N ILE A 684 19.88 20.39 -4.98
CA ILE A 684 19.16 20.47 -6.24
C ILE A 684 19.99 21.06 -7.39
N THR A 685 21.19 21.58 -7.12
CA THR A 685 22.08 22.15 -8.15
C THR A 685 23.36 21.35 -8.39
N GLN A 686 23.90 20.65 -7.38
CA GLN A 686 25.17 19.93 -7.48
C GLN A 686 25.00 18.47 -7.95
N LYS A 687 26.12 17.84 -8.31
CA LYS A 687 26.17 16.41 -8.61
C LYS A 687 25.88 15.59 -7.35
N ARG A 688 25.26 14.42 -7.55
CA ARG A 688 24.91 13.48 -6.48
C ARG A 688 26.15 13.13 -5.64
N THR A 689 25.95 13.03 -4.33
CA THR A 689 26.94 12.49 -3.40
C THR A 689 27.27 11.04 -3.76
N SER A 690 28.52 10.62 -3.54
CA SER A 690 28.93 9.25 -3.82
C SER A 690 28.21 8.24 -2.93
N VAL A 691 27.97 7.04 -3.48
CA VAL A 691 27.30 5.93 -2.79
C VAL A 691 28.01 5.62 -1.47
N GLY A 692 27.25 5.58 -0.37
CA GLY A 692 27.74 5.24 0.98
C GLY A 692 28.05 6.42 1.90
N GLN A 693 28.05 7.66 1.39
CA GLN A 693 28.21 8.85 2.23
C GLN A 693 26.94 9.18 3.04
N ALA A 694 27.12 9.86 4.17
CA ALA A 694 26.00 10.35 4.96
C ALA A 694 25.24 11.45 4.18
N SER A 695 23.92 11.33 4.17
CA SER A 695 22.97 12.26 3.55
C SER A 695 21.92 12.69 4.58
N SER A 696 22.42 13.34 5.63
CA SER A 696 21.60 13.67 6.82
C SER A 696 20.47 14.65 6.47
N GLU A 697 20.69 15.54 5.51
CA GLU A 697 19.70 16.51 5.02
C GLU A 697 18.53 15.80 4.33
N ILE A 698 18.82 14.75 3.55
CA ILE A 698 17.78 13.93 2.91
C ILE A 698 17.03 13.12 3.97
N ALA A 699 17.74 12.53 4.94
CA ALA A 699 17.11 11.74 5.99
C ALA A 699 16.08 12.53 6.81
N LYS A 700 16.26 13.86 6.94
CA LYS A 700 15.29 14.74 7.60
C LYS A 700 13.98 14.93 6.81
N LEU A 701 13.98 14.66 5.51
CA LEU A 701 12.78 14.77 4.66
C LEU A 701 11.75 13.67 4.93
N GLN A 702 12.09 12.63 5.69
CA GLN A 702 11.14 11.59 6.09
C GLN A 702 9.93 12.24 6.80
N GLY A 703 8.73 12.04 6.26
CA GLY A 703 7.49 12.60 6.79
C GLY A 703 7.31 14.11 6.63
N VAL A 704 8.25 14.84 6.01
CA VAL A 704 8.12 16.28 5.74
C VAL A 704 7.07 16.52 4.65
N ARG A 705 6.35 17.63 4.76
CA ARG A 705 5.20 18.02 3.92
C ARG A 705 5.53 19.17 2.97
N LEU A 706 6.40 20.08 3.40
CA LEU A 706 6.91 21.16 2.57
C LEU A 706 8.41 21.31 2.81
N THR A 707 9.16 21.41 1.72
CA THR A 707 10.56 21.81 1.79
C THR A 707 10.78 23.10 1.01
N GLY A 708 11.39 24.06 1.68
CA GLY A 708 11.87 25.30 1.07
C GLY A 708 13.34 25.19 0.66
N THR A 709 13.74 25.95 -0.35
CA THR A 709 15.15 26.17 -0.72
C THR A 709 15.45 27.67 -0.71
N ASN A 710 16.63 28.04 -0.21
CA ASN A 710 17.08 29.43 -0.15
C ASN A 710 17.65 29.90 -1.50
N GLU A 711 17.76 31.21 -1.67
CA GLU A 711 18.03 31.93 -2.93
C GLU A 711 19.11 31.30 -3.81
N SER A 712 18.83 31.23 -5.11
CA SER A 712 19.78 30.85 -6.15
C SER A 712 20.63 32.02 -6.60
N SER A 713 21.88 31.75 -6.92
CA SER A 713 22.80 32.68 -7.58
C SER A 713 22.51 32.77 -9.07
N GLU A 714 22.95 33.85 -9.73
CA GLU A 714 22.72 34.12 -11.17
C GLU A 714 23.22 33.04 -12.15
N ASN A 715 23.96 32.03 -11.68
CA ASN A 715 24.54 30.96 -12.51
C ASN A 715 24.26 29.54 -11.98
N ASP A 716 23.30 29.37 -11.08
CA ASP A 716 22.95 28.03 -10.60
C ASP A 716 22.26 27.24 -11.70
N LYS A 717 22.66 25.96 -11.83
CA LYS A 717 22.07 25.02 -12.79
C LYS A 717 21.38 23.90 -12.04
N PHE A 718 20.16 23.55 -12.45
CA PHE A 718 19.43 22.47 -11.80
C PHE A 718 19.94 21.07 -12.15
N ASN A 719 19.88 20.18 -11.16
CA ASN A 719 20.03 18.75 -11.32
C ASN A 719 18.65 18.12 -11.59
N GLU A 720 18.37 17.90 -12.88
CA GLU A 720 17.09 17.37 -13.39
C GLU A 720 16.72 16.02 -12.79
N GLY A 721 17.72 15.17 -12.48
CA GLY A 721 17.52 13.87 -11.85
C GLY A 721 16.99 14.00 -10.42
N VAL A 722 17.53 14.93 -9.64
CA VAL A 722 17.08 15.20 -8.26
C VAL A 722 15.67 15.79 -8.25
N ILE A 723 15.34 16.68 -9.18
CA ILE A 723 13.98 17.22 -9.31
C ILE A 723 12.98 16.09 -9.58
N LYS A 724 13.30 15.17 -10.52
CA LYS A 724 12.45 14.02 -10.83
C LYS A 724 12.29 13.08 -9.64
N GLU A 725 13.33 12.87 -8.86
CA GLU A 725 13.34 12.02 -7.66
C GLU A 725 12.46 12.62 -6.54
N LEU A 726 12.62 13.91 -6.22
CA LEU A 726 11.82 14.59 -5.19
C LEU A 726 10.33 14.72 -5.57
N THR A 727 10.01 14.76 -6.86
CA THR A 727 8.63 14.92 -7.35
C THR A 727 7.99 13.63 -7.85
N GLY A 728 8.77 12.56 -8.03
CA GLY A 728 8.39 11.35 -8.77
C GLY A 728 7.56 10.34 -7.97
N GLY A 729 7.62 10.39 -6.64
CA GLY A 729 6.92 9.45 -5.77
C GLY A 729 7.64 8.10 -5.59
N ASP A 730 8.85 7.97 -6.13
CA ASP A 730 9.70 6.79 -5.92
C ASP A 730 10.37 6.82 -4.55
N PRO A 731 10.64 5.67 -3.91
CA PRO A 731 11.39 5.62 -2.66
C PRO A 731 12.82 6.13 -2.84
N ILE A 732 13.27 6.97 -1.90
CA ILE A 732 14.64 7.47 -1.82
C ILE A 732 15.35 6.84 -0.63
N GLN A 733 16.66 6.58 -0.80
CA GLN A 733 17.51 6.06 0.25
C GLN A 733 18.33 7.19 0.87
N ALA A 734 18.32 7.31 2.19
CA ALA A 734 19.10 8.30 2.92
C ALA A 734 19.80 7.67 4.12
N ARG A 735 20.92 8.25 4.54
CA ARG A 735 21.67 7.79 5.72
C ARG A 735 22.05 8.96 6.61
N ALA A 736 21.47 9.02 7.80
CA ALA A 736 21.91 9.97 8.81
C ALA A 736 23.26 9.55 9.41
N LEU A 737 24.02 10.53 9.93
CA LEU A 737 25.31 10.28 10.58
C LEU A 737 25.14 9.24 11.72
N TRP A 738 26.01 8.22 11.75
CA TRP A 738 26.00 7.13 12.75
C TRP A 738 24.72 6.28 12.81
N LYS A 739 23.86 6.38 11.80
CA LYS A 739 22.65 5.55 11.68
C LYS A 739 22.72 4.64 10.45
N ASP A 740 21.90 3.60 10.47
CA ASP A 740 21.67 2.74 9.31
C ASP A 740 20.92 3.52 8.22
N SER A 741 21.01 3.05 6.97
CA SER A 741 20.27 3.65 5.86
C SER A 741 18.77 3.44 6.03
N ILE A 742 17.98 4.48 5.79
CA ILE A 742 16.54 4.43 5.72
C ILE A 742 16.09 4.59 4.26
N THR A 743 14.98 3.96 3.91
CA THR A 743 14.32 4.12 2.61
C THR A 743 12.91 4.62 2.86
N PHE A 744 12.51 5.72 2.21
CA PHE A 744 11.18 6.30 2.36
C PHE A 744 10.73 6.98 1.07
N VAL A 745 9.42 7.08 0.85
CA VAL A 745 8.85 7.85 -0.26
C VAL A 745 8.78 9.33 0.16
N PRO A 746 9.30 10.28 -0.64
CA PRO A 746 9.15 11.71 -0.37
C PRO A 746 7.68 12.10 -0.29
N GLN A 747 7.30 12.73 0.82
CA GLN A 747 5.93 13.21 1.06
C GLN A 747 5.83 14.75 0.95
N CYS A 748 6.92 15.42 0.55
CA CYS A 748 7.02 16.87 0.54
C CYS A 748 6.79 17.47 -0.85
N LYS A 749 6.23 18.69 -0.87
CA LYS A 749 6.30 19.59 -2.02
C LYS A 749 7.56 20.44 -1.93
N VAL A 750 8.15 20.77 -3.08
CA VAL A 750 9.37 21.58 -3.14
C VAL A 750 9.04 22.97 -3.65
N ILE A 751 9.46 23.99 -2.88
CA ILE A 751 9.36 25.40 -3.26
C ILE A 751 10.76 26.03 -3.30
N LEU A 752 11.12 26.62 -4.44
CA LEU A 752 12.25 27.52 -4.59
C LEU A 752 11.76 28.96 -4.63
N ALA A 753 12.18 29.78 -3.67
CA ALA A 753 12.00 31.23 -3.76
C ALA A 753 13.28 31.85 -4.34
N THR A 754 13.14 32.54 -5.46
CA THR A 754 14.27 33.19 -6.13
C THR A 754 13.89 34.49 -6.81
N ASN A 755 14.90 35.31 -7.08
CA ASN A 755 14.80 36.52 -7.89
C ASN A 755 15.34 36.30 -9.31
N ASN A 756 16.10 35.23 -9.53
CA ASN A 756 16.70 34.87 -10.82
C ASN A 756 16.42 33.39 -11.11
N LEU A 757 15.95 33.10 -12.33
CA LEU A 757 15.64 31.74 -12.74
C LEU A 757 16.94 30.95 -12.99
N PRO A 758 17.14 29.77 -12.37
CA PRO A 758 18.29 28.91 -12.63
C PRO A 758 18.35 28.40 -14.08
N GLU A 759 19.48 27.89 -14.54
CA GLU A 759 19.58 27.25 -15.84
C GLU A 759 18.99 25.82 -15.81
N ILE A 760 18.19 25.48 -16.83
CA ILE A 760 17.70 24.10 -17.07
C ILE A 760 18.19 23.64 -18.43
N THR A 761 19.01 22.58 -18.46
CA THR A 761 19.50 22.02 -19.73
C THR A 761 18.61 20.93 -20.34
N ALA A 762 17.69 20.38 -19.55
CA ALA A 762 16.71 19.42 -19.99
C ALA A 762 15.86 20.01 -21.12
N THR A 763 15.68 19.20 -22.16
CA THR A 763 14.72 19.46 -23.24
C THR A 763 13.52 18.51 -23.17
N ASP A 764 13.51 17.58 -22.21
CA ASP A 764 12.49 16.54 -22.07
C ASP A 764 11.24 17.04 -21.34
N GLU A 765 10.07 16.58 -21.80
CA GLU A 765 8.78 16.83 -21.16
C GLU A 765 8.72 16.33 -19.71
N GLY A 766 9.49 15.29 -19.38
CA GLY A 766 9.54 14.75 -18.03
C GLY A 766 10.01 15.80 -17.02
N THR A 767 10.99 16.63 -17.35
CA THR A 767 11.43 17.73 -16.47
C THR A 767 10.43 18.88 -16.52
N TRP A 768 10.09 19.36 -17.72
CA TRP A 768 9.28 20.58 -17.87
C TRP A 768 7.84 20.45 -17.37
N ARG A 769 7.22 19.27 -17.44
CA ARG A 769 5.87 19.05 -16.88
C ARG A 769 5.80 19.24 -15.36
N ARG A 770 6.95 19.17 -14.66
CA ARG A 770 7.06 19.33 -13.20
C ARG A 770 7.28 20.79 -12.81
N ILE A 771 7.82 21.62 -13.70
CA ILE A 771 8.16 23.01 -13.36
C ILE A 771 6.91 23.89 -13.34
N ARG A 772 6.72 24.61 -12.24
CA ARG A 772 5.67 25.63 -12.08
C ARG A 772 6.32 26.94 -11.67
N GLN A 773 6.50 27.86 -12.61
CA GLN A 773 6.95 29.22 -12.31
C GLN A 773 5.75 30.09 -11.91
N ILE A 774 5.80 30.60 -10.69
CA ILE A 774 4.74 31.37 -10.06
C ILE A 774 5.22 32.83 -9.93
N PRO A 775 4.58 33.77 -10.66
CA PRO A 775 4.98 35.17 -10.62
C PRO A 775 4.44 35.87 -9.36
N PHE A 776 5.32 36.50 -8.58
CA PHE A 776 4.98 37.42 -7.49
C PHE A 776 5.04 38.86 -8.02
N GLU A 777 3.92 39.32 -8.57
CA GLU A 777 3.82 40.60 -9.28
C GLU A 777 3.65 41.80 -8.35
N SER A 778 3.14 41.56 -7.14
CA SER A 778 2.90 42.60 -6.15
C SER A 778 4.19 43.19 -5.59
N ARG A 779 4.16 44.49 -5.33
CA ARG A 779 5.24 45.22 -4.66
C ARG A 779 4.72 45.93 -3.42
N PHE A 780 5.38 45.68 -2.29
CA PHE A 780 5.10 46.39 -1.05
C PHE A 780 6.10 47.53 -0.90
N VAL A 781 5.61 48.77 -0.92
CA VAL A 781 6.39 50.02 -0.88
C VAL A 781 5.84 50.99 0.16
N ASP A 782 6.61 51.99 0.59
CA ASP A 782 6.15 52.95 1.61
C ASP A 782 5.11 53.94 1.04
N LYS A 783 5.22 54.25 -0.27
CA LYS A 783 4.33 55.16 -1.00
C LYS A 783 3.89 54.51 -2.32
N PRO A 784 2.77 53.77 -2.34
CA PRO A 784 2.25 53.16 -3.56
C PRO A 784 1.85 54.22 -4.60
N VAL A 785 2.14 53.95 -5.87
CA VAL A 785 1.70 54.77 -7.00
C VAL A 785 0.49 54.09 -7.66
N HIS A 786 -0.58 54.84 -7.86
CA HIS A 786 -1.74 54.38 -8.63
C HIS A 786 -1.43 54.47 -10.14
N ASP A 787 -1.87 53.46 -10.90
CA ASP A 787 -1.75 53.40 -12.36
C ASP A 787 -0.32 53.41 -12.93
N ASP A 788 0.67 52.87 -12.19
CA ASP A 788 2.01 52.63 -12.73
C ASP A 788 1.95 51.56 -13.86
N PRO A 789 2.28 51.91 -15.12
CA PRO A 789 2.15 50.99 -16.25
C PRO A 789 3.10 49.78 -16.18
N LEU A 790 4.21 49.91 -15.45
CA LEU A 790 5.22 48.86 -15.30
C LEU A 790 4.95 48.00 -14.06
N HIS A 791 4.36 48.60 -13.01
CA HIS A 791 4.11 47.93 -11.74
C HIS A 791 2.71 48.25 -11.21
N PRO A 792 1.66 47.70 -11.83
CA PRO A 792 0.27 48.04 -11.52
C PRO A 792 -0.17 47.61 -10.10
N TYR A 793 0.55 46.66 -9.49
CA TYR A 793 0.19 46.08 -8.18
C TYR A 793 1.11 46.56 -7.07
N GLN A 794 0.91 47.81 -6.63
CA GLN A 794 1.65 48.40 -5.50
C GLN A 794 0.78 48.53 -4.26
N PHE A 795 1.29 48.04 -3.14
CA PHE A 795 0.60 48.06 -1.85
C PHE A 795 1.49 48.71 -0.79
N LYS A 796 0.85 49.31 0.23
CA LYS A 796 1.58 49.95 1.33
C LYS A 796 2.21 48.87 2.21
N LYS A 797 3.49 49.03 2.59
CA LYS A 797 4.14 48.16 3.58
C LYS A 797 3.41 48.24 4.93
N ASP A 798 3.05 47.08 5.48
CA ASP A 798 2.58 46.95 6.84
C ASP A 798 3.73 46.46 7.74
N MET A 799 4.29 47.36 8.55
CA MET A 799 5.38 47.06 9.48
C MET A 799 4.96 46.14 10.64
N THR A 800 3.65 45.95 10.86
CA THR A 800 3.10 45.07 11.91
C THR A 800 2.80 43.66 11.41
N LEU A 801 2.94 43.41 10.10
CA LEU A 801 2.55 42.17 9.44
C LEU A 801 3.28 40.94 10.00
N GLU A 802 4.54 41.09 10.39
CA GLU A 802 5.32 40.01 10.99
C GLU A 802 4.74 39.55 12.34
N THR A 803 4.24 40.48 13.15
CA THR A 803 3.53 40.17 14.40
C THR A 803 2.18 39.52 14.12
N LYS A 804 1.44 40.01 13.11
CA LYS A 804 0.13 39.45 12.72
C LYS A 804 0.24 38.01 12.23
N ILE A 805 1.25 37.70 11.41
CA ILE A 805 1.50 36.35 10.87
C ILE A 805 1.63 35.31 11.98
N ASN A 806 2.25 35.64 13.12
CA ASN A 806 2.36 34.72 14.25
C ASN A 806 1.01 34.41 14.91
N ASN A 807 0.07 35.36 14.88
CA ASN A 807 -1.27 35.19 15.44
C ASN A 807 -2.22 34.47 14.46
N TRP A 808 -1.90 34.44 13.18
CA TRP A 808 -2.71 33.82 12.14
C TRP A 808 -2.54 32.31 12.01
N ASN A 809 -1.58 31.70 12.72
CA ASN A 809 -1.17 30.31 12.49
C ASN A 809 -2.35 29.30 12.52
N GLU A 810 -3.16 29.31 13.59
CA GLU A 810 -4.30 28.39 13.76
C GLU A 810 -5.38 28.66 12.69
N THR A 811 -5.72 29.92 12.48
CA THR A 811 -6.75 30.36 11.51
C THR A 811 -6.34 30.01 10.08
N PHE A 812 -5.11 30.31 9.69
CA PHE A 812 -4.59 30.01 8.36
C PHE A 812 -4.53 28.50 8.11
N MET A 813 -4.09 27.72 9.10
CA MET A 813 -4.13 26.26 9.02
C MET A 813 -5.56 25.73 8.85
N ALA A 814 -6.53 26.25 9.60
CA ALA A 814 -7.93 25.85 9.49
C ALA A 814 -8.50 26.10 8.08
N MET A 815 -8.18 27.25 7.48
CA MET A 815 -8.56 27.57 6.11
C MET A 815 -7.94 26.60 5.10
N LEU A 816 -6.66 26.25 5.26
CA LEU A 816 -5.99 25.28 4.38
C LEU A 816 -6.56 23.86 4.53
N VAL A 817 -6.83 23.40 5.76
CA VAL A 817 -7.45 22.09 6.00
C VAL A 817 -8.82 21.99 5.34
N ASP A 818 -9.65 23.04 5.43
CA ASP A 818 -10.95 23.10 4.75
C ASP A 818 -10.80 23.00 3.21
N ILE A 819 -9.79 23.65 2.64
CA ILE A 819 -9.47 23.51 1.21
C ILE A 819 -9.08 22.06 0.88
N VAL A 820 -8.22 21.41 1.68
CA VAL A 820 -7.85 20.00 1.45
C VAL A 820 -9.06 19.09 1.54
N PHE A 821 -9.98 19.29 2.49
CA PHE A 821 -11.20 18.50 2.57
C PHE A 821 -12.09 18.64 1.32
N LYS A 822 -12.04 19.78 0.63
CA LYS A 822 -12.79 20.02 -0.62
C LYS A 822 -12.07 19.48 -1.85
N THR A 823 -10.76 19.66 -1.95
CA THR A 823 -9.98 19.33 -3.15
C THR A 823 -9.28 17.97 -3.09
N ASN A 824 -9.24 17.34 -1.92
CA ASN A 824 -8.40 16.18 -1.60
C ASN A 824 -6.90 16.43 -1.87
N GLY A 825 -6.47 17.71 -1.81
CA GLY A 825 -5.09 18.13 -2.07
C GLY A 825 -4.70 18.18 -3.55
N ILE A 826 -5.67 18.12 -4.47
CA ILE A 826 -5.44 18.33 -5.91
C ILE A 826 -5.38 19.83 -6.19
N VAL A 827 -4.36 20.24 -6.95
CA VAL A 827 -4.21 21.62 -7.44
C VAL A 827 -4.63 21.68 -8.90
N ASN A 828 -5.54 22.58 -9.26
CA ASN A 828 -5.91 22.79 -10.66
C ASN A 828 -4.87 23.67 -11.35
N ASP A 829 -4.50 23.38 -12.59
CA ASP A 829 -3.54 24.22 -13.34
C ASP A 829 -4.10 25.64 -13.54
N CYS A 830 -3.20 26.62 -13.57
CA CYS A 830 -3.50 28.03 -13.81
C CYS A 830 -2.81 28.48 -15.09
N ASP A 831 -3.57 29.04 -16.03
CA ASP A 831 -3.06 29.47 -17.34
C ASP A 831 -1.88 30.43 -17.22
N LYS A 832 -1.90 31.32 -16.22
CA LYS A 832 -0.82 32.27 -15.96
C LYS A 832 0.46 31.59 -15.51
N VAL A 833 0.37 30.62 -14.60
CA VAL A 833 1.51 29.81 -14.14
C VAL A 833 2.07 28.99 -15.30
N MET A 834 1.19 28.39 -16.11
CA MET A 834 1.61 27.62 -17.29
C MET A 834 2.28 28.50 -18.35
N ALA A 835 1.76 29.71 -18.58
CA ALA A 835 2.36 30.68 -19.48
C ALA A 835 3.77 31.09 -19.02
N CYS A 836 3.94 31.46 -17.74
CA CYS A 836 5.26 31.76 -17.18
C CYS A 836 6.22 30.57 -17.29
N SER A 837 5.79 29.37 -16.91
CA SER A 837 6.61 28.15 -17.07
C SER A 837 7.05 27.92 -18.51
N ASN A 838 6.15 28.13 -19.49
CA ASN A 838 6.45 27.97 -20.91
C ASN A 838 7.37 29.07 -21.45
N GLU A 839 7.24 30.29 -20.94
CA GLU A 839 8.16 31.40 -21.25
C GLU A 839 9.57 31.08 -20.74
N TYR A 840 9.69 30.62 -19.50
CA TYR A 840 10.97 30.17 -18.95
C TYR A 840 11.57 29.04 -19.78
N ARG A 841 10.77 28.03 -20.18
CA ARG A 841 11.20 26.98 -21.11
C ARG A 841 11.73 27.53 -22.42
N SER A 842 10.97 28.44 -23.04
CA SER A 842 11.33 29.04 -24.32
C SER A 842 12.61 29.88 -24.22
N GLY A 843 12.83 30.55 -23.08
CA GLY A 843 14.06 31.29 -22.79
C GLY A 843 15.30 30.42 -22.60
N GLN A 844 15.14 29.16 -22.16
CA GLN A 844 16.24 28.19 -22.07
C GLN A 844 16.53 27.49 -23.41
N ASP A 845 15.54 27.43 -24.31
CA ASP A 845 15.68 26.76 -25.60
C ASP A 845 16.29 27.69 -26.66
N VAL A 846 17.62 27.66 -26.74
CA VAL A 846 18.40 28.44 -27.70
C VAL A 846 18.02 28.12 -29.17
N ILE A 847 17.49 26.93 -29.45
CA ILE A 847 17.03 26.54 -30.79
C ILE A 847 15.68 27.20 -31.09
N VAL A 848 14.76 27.21 -30.13
CA VAL A 848 13.47 27.92 -30.28
C VAL A 848 13.69 29.43 -30.43
N LYS A 849 14.60 30.01 -29.65
CA LYS A 849 14.97 31.43 -29.78
C LYS A 849 15.46 31.76 -31.18
N PHE A 850 16.41 30.98 -31.70
CA PHE A 850 16.87 31.12 -33.08
C PHE A 850 15.74 30.94 -34.11
N MET A 851 14.94 29.89 -34.00
CA MET A 851 13.84 29.64 -34.96
C MET A 851 12.74 30.70 -34.90
N THR A 852 12.63 31.46 -33.82
CA THR A 852 11.66 32.55 -33.69
C THR A 852 12.21 33.83 -34.29
N GLU A 853 13.49 34.14 -34.06
CA GLU A 853 14.15 35.35 -34.55
C GLU A 853 14.51 35.26 -36.04
N LYS A 854 14.95 34.09 -36.51
CA LYS A 854 15.62 33.93 -37.81
C LYS A 854 14.85 33.10 -38.82
N ILE A 855 13.74 32.44 -38.46
CA ILE A 855 13.01 31.54 -39.37
C ILE A 855 11.54 31.94 -39.48
N ARG A 856 11.06 32.15 -40.71
CA ARG A 856 9.66 32.51 -40.99
C ARG A 856 9.06 31.63 -42.11
N LYS A 857 7.74 31.43 -42.07
CA LYS A 857 6.99 30.83 -43.20
C LYS A 857 6.90 31.83 -44.36
N ALA A 858 7.34 31.41 -45.54
CA ALA A 858 7.29 32.19 -46.77
C ALA A 858 6.99 31.25 -47.94
N GLU A 859 5.82 31.39 -48.56
CA GLU A 859 5.39 30.52 -49.66
C GLU A 859 6.35 30.61 -50.86
N GLY A 860 6.68 29.46 -51.45
CA GLY A 860 7.59 29.37 -52.60
C GLY A 860 9.08 29.42 -52.26
N LYS A 861 9.46 29.84 -51.05
CA LYS A 861 10.85 29.87 -50.57
C LYS A 861 11.33 28.51 -50.07
N LYS A 862 12.66 28.29 -50.07
CA LYS A 862 13.29 27.04 -49.66
C LYS A 862 14.52 27.30 -48.81
N VAL A 863 14.73 26.48 -47.79
CA VAL A 863 15.92 26.52 -46.92
C VAL A 863 16.70 25.22 -47.02
N GLN A 864 18.01 25.30 -47.26
CA GLN A 864 18.92 24.16 -47.25
C GLN A 864 19.61 23.99 -45.90
N LYS A 865 20.09 22.78 -45.59
CA LYS A 865 20.85 22.48 -44.35
C LYS A 865 22.11 23.33 -44.19
N GLY A 866 22.81 23.60 -45.29
CA GLY A 866 24.05 24.41 -45.28
C GLY A 866 23.77 25.83 -44.78
N ALA A 867 22.90 26.56 -45.48
CA ALA A 867 22.50 27.92 -45.12
C ALA A 867 21.95 28.03 -43.68
N LEU A 868 21.13 27.07 -43.25
CA LEU A 868 20.61 27.03 -41.89
C LEU A 868 21.72 26.82 -40.83
N THR A 869 22.70 25.98 -41.14
CA THR A 869 23.83 25.70 -40.23
C THR A 869 24.76 26.89 -40.11
N GLU A 870 24.99 27.58 -41.23
CA GLU A 870 25.82 28.78 -41.28
C GLU A 870 25.19 29.92 -40.48
N GLU A 871 23.92 30.25 -40.75
CA GLU A 871 23.23 31.33 -40.04
C GLU A 871 23.09 31.01 -38.54
N TYR A 872 22.72 29.77 -38.17
CA TYR A 872 22.68 29.39 -36.76
C TYR A 872 24.05 29.49 -36.10
N GLY A 873 25.11 29.08 -36.81
CA GLY A 873 26.47 29.18 -36.32
C GLY A 873 26.94 30.62 -36.11
N GLN A 874 26.56 31.53 -37.00
CA GLN A 874 26.87 32.96 -36.90
C GLN A 874 26.06 33.62 -35.77
N TRP A 875 24.73 33.47 -35.79
CA TRP A 875 23.84 33.99 -34.76
C TRP A 875 24.23 33.49 -33.36
N PHE A 876 24.57 32.21 -33.21
CA PHE A 876 24.97 31.64 -31.92
C PHE A 876 26.30 32.21 -31.41
N ARG A 877 27.28 32.41 -32.29
CA ARG A 877 28.57 33.03 -31.90
C ARG A 877 28.38 34.48 -31.50
N THR A 878 27.57 35.23 -32.24
CA THR A 878 27.26 36.63 -31.95
C THR A 878 26.54 36.78 -30.60
N ASN A 879 25.57 35.91 -30.30
CA ASN A 879 24.77 36.01 -29.07
C ASN A 879 25.43 35.39 -27.83
N PHE A 880 26.25 34.34 -27.98
CA PHE A 880 26.74 33.54 -26.86
C PHE A 880 28.27 33.40 -26.76
N GLY A 881 29.04 33.90 -27.75
CA GLY A 881 30.51 33.90 -27.72
C GLY A 881 31.17 32.51 -27.67
N LYS A 882 30.41 31.44 -27.95
CA LYS A 882 30.84 30.04 -27.84
C LYS A 882 30.59 29.28 -29.15
N ARG A 883 31.17 28.09 -29.28
CA ARG A 883 30.86 27.18 -30.40
C ARG A 883 29.42 26.68 -30.30
N PRO A 884 28.66 26.62 -31.40
CA PRO A 884 27.28 26.16 -31.39
C PRO A 884 27.18 24.66 -31.04
N PRO A 885 26.08 24.23 -30.39
CA PRO A 885 25.82 22.82 -30.10
C PRO A 885 25.59 21.98 -31.37
N LYS A 886 25.47 20.66 -31.23
CA LYS A 886 25.23 19.75 -32.35
C LYS A 886 23.94 20.11 -33.10
N MET A 887 24.05 20.26 -34.43
CA MET A 887 22.97 20.70 -35.33
C MET A 887 21.82 19.69 -35.47
N SER A 888 21.98 18.45 -34.99
CA SER A 888 20.96 17.41 -35.07
C SER A 888 19.63 17.84 -34.45
N LYS A 889 19.69 18.53 -33.30
CA LYS A 889 18.49 19.03 -32.61
C LYS A 889 17.80 20.18 -33.37
N LEU A 890 18.56 21.07 -34.00
CA LEU A 890 18.01 22.15 -34.83
C LEU A 890 17.28 21.58 -36.05
N PHE A 891 17.84 20.56 -36.70
CA PHE A 891 17.20 19.92 -37.84
C PHE A 891 15.94 19.15 -37.45
N GLU A 892 15.93 18.51 -36.28
CA GLU A 892 14.75 17.85 -35.74
C GLU A 892 13.62 18.86 -35.45
N ALA A 893 13.95 20.00 -34.84
CA ALA A 893 12.99 21.08 -34.58
C ALA A 893 12.42 21.67 -35.88
N MET A 894 13.25 21.86 -36.91
CA MET A 894 12.80 22.27 -38.25
C MET A 894 11.86 21.24 -38.90
N ASN A 895 12.19 19.95 -38.78
CA ASN A 895 11.35 18.87 -39.31
C ASN A 895 9.99 18.80 -38.63
N GLN A 896 9.93 19.03 -37.31
CA GLN A 896 8.68 19.07 -36.55
C GLN A 896 7.80 20.26 -36.96
N LYS A 897 8.39 21.46 -37.13
CA LYS A 897 7.64 22.70 -37.37
C LYS A 897 7.24 22.90 -38.84
N PHE A 898 8.04 22.41 -39.78
CA PHE A 898 7.88 22.69 -41.22
C PHE A 898 7.80 21.43 -42.10
N GLY A 899 7.75 20.24 -41.51
CA GLY A 899 7.69 18.96 -42.21
C GLY A 899 9.06 18.35 -42.51
N LYS A 900 9.09 17.06 -42.83
CA LYS A 900 10.34 16.30 -43.07
C LYS A 900 11.13 16.94 -44.21
N PHE A 901 12.44 17.08 -44.01
CA PHE A 901 13.40 17.45 -45.05
C PHE A 901 13.22 16.58 -46.29
N GLU A 902 12.80 17.18 -47.41
CA GLU A 902 12.40 16.44 -48.60
C GLU A 902 13.60 15.85 -49.37
N VAL A 903 13.31 14.89 -50.25
CA VAL A 903 14.26 14.21 -51.15
C VAL A 903 15.10 15.20 -51.98
N HIS A 904 14.59 16.42 -52.23
CA HIS A 904 15.31 17.51 -52.92
C HIS A 904 16.22 18.34 -52.00
N LYS A 905 16.61 17.81 -50.83
CA LYS A 905 17.57 18.41 -49.89
C LYS A 905 17.22 19.83 -49.38
N CYS A 906 15.94 20.14 -49.19
CA CYS A 906 15.49 21.41 -48.63
C CYS A 906 14.19 21.30 -47.80
N TRP A 907 13.94 22.29 -46.95
CA TRP A 907 12.62 22.60 -46.37
C TRP A 907 11.91 23.62 -47.25
N ARG A 908 10.64 23.39 -47.62
CA ARG A 908 9.84 24.28 -48.48
C ARG A 908 8.91 25.18 -47.67
N ASN A 909 8.53 26.31 -48.25
CA ASN A 909 7.66 27.33 -47.68
C ASN A 909 8.24 28.00 -46.41
N VAL A 910 9.56 28.10 -46.34
CA VAL A 910 10.33 28.65 -45.22
C VAL A 910 11.44 29.56 -45.77
N GLU A 911 11.78 30.61 -45.03
CA GLU A 911 12.87 31.54 -45.33
C GLU A 911 13.67 31.86 -44.06
N ILE A 912 14.98 32.11 -44.25
CA ILE A 912 15.89 32.61 -43.20
C ILE A 912 15.91 34.14 -43.26
N ILE A 913 15.76 34.78 -42.11
CA ILE A 913 15.89 36.24 -41.97
C ILE A 913 17.34 36.56 -41.66
N TYR A 914 18.01 37.20 -42.60
CA TYR A 914 19.38 37.68 -42.42
C TYR A 914 19.39 39.09 -41.84
N ASP A 915 20.40 39.43 -41.03
CA ASP A 915 20.56 40.80 -40.52
C ASP A 915 21.03 41.72 -41.67
N GLU A 916 20.47 42.93 -41.76
CA GLU A 916 20.81 43.92 -42.80
C GLU A 916 22.33 44.20 -42.79
N GLY A 917 23.04 43.68 -43.80
CA GLY A 917 24.49 43.78 -43.92
C GLY A 917 25.18 42.56 -44.52
N SER A 918 24.50 41.41 -44.64
CA SER A 918 25.00 40.28 -45.44
C SER A 918 24.42 40.34 -46.85
N SER A 919 25.26 40.77 -47.80
CA SER A 919 24.90 40.92 -49.21
C SER A 919 24.74 39.54 -49.86
N ASP A 920 23.63 39.40 -50.58
CA ASP A 920 23.39 38.33 -51.55
C ASP A 920 24.59 38.19 -52.50
N SER A 921 25.17 36.99 -52.54
CA SER A 921 26.00 36.55 -53.66
C SER A 921 25.41 35.27 -54.23
N ASP A 922 25.07 35.39 -55.52
CA ASP A 922 24.88 34.35 -56.53
C ASP A 922 23.53 33.57 -56.49
N SER A 923 22.81 33.36 -57.60
CA SER A 923 23.00 33.72 -59.01
C SER A 923 21.75 33.21 -59.77
N ASP A 924 21.03 34.09 -60.48
CA ASP A 924 20.16 33.69 -61.59
C ASP A 924 20.98 33.82 -62.89
N SER A 925 21.42 32.69 -63.44
CA SER A 925 21.73 32.55 -64.87
C SER A 925 21.81 31.06 -65.25
N ASP A 926 20.75 30.62 -65.94
CA ASP A 926 20.55 29.42 -66.80
C ASP A 926 20.82 28.00 -66.27
#